data_AF-A0A1B8DSW8-F1
#
_entry.id   AF-A0A1B8DSW8-F1
#
_cell.length_a   1.000
_cell.length_b   1.000
_cell.length_c   1.000
_cell.angle_alpha   90.00
_cell.angle_beta   90.00
_cell.angle_gamma   90.00
#
_symmetry.space_group_name_H-M   'P 1'
#
loop_
_entity.id
_entity.type
_entity.pdbx_description
1 polymer ?
#
loop_
_entity_poly.entity_id
_entity_poly.type
_entity_poly.pdbx_seq_one_letter_code
_entity_poly.pdbx_strand_id
1 'polypeptide(L)'
;MSIVADQVRRVDSQLDKLQLAHLKSATSSPILTYRRLSTTSEPTEQISTSPQIEELQVLIKALSATSSSKALLPAWRISTLLEQAGLSEGEVNALGETKSSYEKELEWLLVSKATVQAYGVLLNTLLEQTIPLSNDIWYWDEVLGSYTFTAIYMIQTSPLRLWDWTKDIYEDSRERFSRLRESPEDTLSATAIGTNVTARWKTFYGLVRDSIRERSVTDIQARVLSPLAKSRSEARRKQAGLKRLREMSASGLGVLMDEGLNFDIGEDTTGIQGVDGSDWNVVVERSVALMDTVLRNVTALETGVSEFEDIVFASVADDPEISSRSMGMGELRDKPAKLCKRLQNILSTHIPAHVQAQQHLRSQYGRPHRLVRYWLPATVLLLSSTTILRIVVNRKAAILQWIQDLGSTMQDFWMNWIVDPTRKIIKTIRHDEGSEVAIMSRESLKGDRDSLERMVVDFAIDNPEAAGMGGALSDAHIAEIRAKVKEGDLTPVLRAYEKDLRRPFVGTVRGDLVRTLLIQVQKTKVDVEVALSGIDALLKSQELVFGFVGLTPGVLVCIGVGRYISGMFGERRGQKYGHRAGQMIRVLRNIDRILTTSTPSPNGILSYKDHGLLLCEVHVLRSRAARLFPGEVEREFFEDVNELGDISIGIERQLKVVQRIRWAYGKWLSK
;
A
#
# COMPACT_ATOMS: atom_id res chain seq x y z
N MET A 1 6.76 5.92 9.90
CA MET A 1 7.69 6.02 11.04
C MET A 1 8.63 4.83 10.98
N SER A 2 9.95 5.05 10.95
CA SER A 2 10.96 3.99 10.81
C SER A 2 11.47 3.55 12.17
N ILE A 3 11.70 2.25 12.38
CA ILE A 3 12.31 1.70 13.62
C ILE A 3 13.65 2.38 13.91
N VAL A 4 14.44 2.65 12.86
CA VAL A 4 15.73 3.33 12.99
C VAL A 4 15.60 4.74 13.54
N ALA A 5 14.55 5.47 13.15
CA ALA A 5 14.29 6.82 13.64
C ALA A 5 13.94 6.81 15.14
N ASP A 6 13.21 5.80 15.59
CA ASP A 6 12.86 5.66 17.01
C ASP A 6 14.09 5.23 17.84
N GLN A 7 14.94 4.35 17.31
CA GLN A 7 16.20 3.98 17.95
C GLN A 7 17.17 5.15 18.06
N VAL A 8 17.37 5.93 16.99
CA VAL A 8 18.21 7.14 17.03
C VAL A 8 17.70 8.14 18.07
N ARG A 9 16.39 8.33 18.19
CA ARG A 9 15.80 9.18 19.23
C ARG A 9 16.01 8.63 20.64
N ARG A 10 15.86 7.31 20.83
CA ARG A 10 16.10 6.65 22.11
C ARG A 10 17.55 6.88 22.55
N VAL A 11 18.51 6.60 21.68
CA VAL A 11 19.94 6.73 21.96
C VAL A 11 20.35 8.21 22.15
N ASP A 12 19.86 9.14 21.32
CA ASP A 12 20.09 10.59 21.50
C ASP A 12 19.54 11.07 22.86
N SER A 13 18.37 10.59 23.28
CA SER A 13 17.80 10.90 24.59
C SER A 13 18.59 10.32 25.77
N GLN A 14 19.18 9.13 25.62
CA GLN A 14 20.07 8.55 26.64
C GLN A 14 21.36 9.35 26.76
N LEU A 15 21.93 9.78 25.64
CA LEU A 15 23.11 10.64 25.61
C LEU A 15 22.83 11.99 26.28
N ASP A 16 21.67 12.61 26.02
CA ASP A 16 21.26 13.85 26.69
C ASP A 16 21.06 13.65 28.22
N LYS A 17 20.55 12.48 28.66
CA LYS A 17 20.44 12.16 30.10
C LYS A 17 21.81 12.00 30.77
N LEU A 18 22.77 11.35 30.11
CA LEU A 18 24.13 11.19 30.62
C LEU A 18 24.85 12.54 30.78
N GLN A 19 24.66 13.46 29.84
CA GLN A 19 25.16 14.84 29.96
C GLN A 19 24.61 15.54 31.20
N LEU A 20 23.29 15.45 31.43
CA LEU A 20 22.64 16.07 32.58
C LEU A 20 23.12 15.47 33.92
N ALA A 21 23.38 14.16 33.96
CA ALA A 21 23.95 13.49 35.13
C ALA A 21 25.39 13.97 35.41
N HIS A 22 26.21 14.12 34.37
CA HIS A 22 27.59 14.60 34.48
C HIS A 22 27.67 16.05 34.97
N LEU A 23 26.84 16.95 34.42
CA LEU A 23 26.78 18.36 34.86
C LEU A 23 26.39 18.49 36.34
N LYS A 24 25.51 17.61 36.83
CA LYS A 24 25.16 17.55 38.26
C LYS A 24 26.32 17.05 39.12
N SER A 25 27.02 16.00 38.68
CA SER A 25 28.19 15.42 39.37
C SER A 25 29.36 16.41 39.48
N ALA A 26 29.65 17.15 38.41
CA ALA A 26 30.66 18.20 38.37
C ALA A 26 30.37 19.34 39.36
N THR A 27 29.09 19.64 39.60
CA THR A 27 28.66 20.66 40.58
C THR A 27 28.80 20.18 42.04
N SER A 28 28.77 18.86 42.29
CA SER A 28 28.88 18.25 43.63
C SER A 28 30.30 17.84 44.05
N SER A 29 31.32 18.11 43.22
CA SER A 29 32.71 17.77 43.54
C SER A 29 33.26 18.66 44.67
N PRO A 30 33.81 18.11 45.78
CA PRO A 30 34.23 18.86 46.96
C PRO A 30 35.50 19.71 46.74
N ILE A 31 36.11 19.64 45.55
CA ILE A 31 37.30 20.42 45.19
C ILE A 31 36.96 21.92 45.03
N LEU A 32 35.69 22.27 44.81
CA LEU A 32 35.25 23.67 44.76
C LEU A 32 34.84 24.26 46.12
N THR A 33 34.81 23.46 47.19
CA THR A 33 34.40 23.94 48.52
C THR A 33 35.53 24.71 49.22
N TYR A 34 36.80 24.49 48.85
CA TYR A 34 37.93 25.24 49.42
C TYR A 34 38.11 26.64 48.83
N ARG A 35 37.49 26.96 47.68
CA ARG A 35 37.57 28.31 47.08
C ARG A 35 36.53 29.28 47.66
N ARG A 36 35.56 28.81 48.46
CA ARG A 36 34.43 29.62 48.91
C ARG A 36 34.59 30.26 50.30
N LEU A 37 35.72 30.08 51.00
CA LEU A 37 35.94 30.63 52.35
C LEU A 37 37.06 31.69 52.51
N SER A 38 37.61 32.21 51.42
CA SER A 38 38.62 33.28 51.46
C SER A 38 38.06 34.57 50.84
N THR A 39 37.14 35.24 51.54
CA THR A 39 36.67 36.57 51.16
C THR A 39 37.65 37.62 51.68
N THR A 40 38.57 38.06 50.83
CA THR A 40 38.98 39.47 50.76
C THR A 40 39.62 39.74 49.39
N SER A 41 38.90 40.57 48.62
CA SER A 41 39.36 41.32 47.44
C SER A 41 40.11 40.57 46.33
N GLU A 42 39.39 40.14 45.29
CA GLU A 42 39.78 40.29 43.86
C GLU A 42 38.61 39.87 42.94
N PRO A 43 38.54 40.40 41.70
CA PRO A 43 37.31 40.50 40.94
C PRO A 43 36.89 39.17 40.29
N THR A 44 35.59 39.10 40.01
CA THR A 44 34.87 38.03 39.34
C THR A 44 35.57 37.61 38.02
N GLU A 45 36.14 36.40 37.96
CA GLU A 45 36.46 35.74 36.70
C GLU A 45 35.15 35.52 35.92
N GLN A 46 34.88 36.43 34.99
CA GLN A 46 33.86 36.26 33.97
C GLN A 46 34.29 35.13 33.04
N ILE A 47 33.46 34.08 32.96
CA ILE A 47 33.55 33.02 31.96
C ILE A 47 33.51 33.72 30.59
N SER A 48 34.68 33.86 29.95
CA SER A 48 34.81 34.45 28.63
C SER A 48 34.23 33.45 27.63
N THR A 49 33.05 33.75 27.09
CA THR A 49 32.39 32.97 26.04
C THR A 49 33.22 33.06 24.77
N SER A 50 34.04 32.03 24.48
CA SER A 50 34.76 31.96 23.21
C SER A 50 33.77 31.67 22.07
N PRO A 51 33.95 32.27 20.87
CA PRO A 51 33.06 32.05 19.72
C PRO A 51 33.00 30.58 19.28
N GLN A 52 34.07 29.81 19.52
CA GLN A 52 34.16 28.38 19.20
C GLN A 52 33.18 27.53 20.02
N ILE A 53 32.93 27.88 21.28
CA ILE A 53 31.97 27.17 22.14
C ILE A 53 30.54 27.38 21.62
N GLU A 54 30.20 28.58 21.17
CA GLU A 54 28.88 28.88 20.59
C GLU A 54 28.67 28.14 19.27
N GLU A 55 29.69 28.09 18.40
CA GLU A 55 29.66 27.34 17.15
C GLU A 55 29.46 25.83 17.41
N LEU A 56 30.20 25.23 18.35
CA LEU A 56 30.03 23.82 18.73
C LEU A 56 28.62 23.54 19.25
N GLN A 57 28.05 24.42 20.09
CA GLN A 57 26.69 24.26 20.60
C GLN A 57 25.63 24.32 19.48
N VAL A 58 25.81 25.19 18.48
CA VAL A 58 24.93 25.25 17.31
C VAL A 58 25.03 23.97 16.47
N LEU A 59 26.24 23.45 16.25
CA LEU A 59 26.47 22.21 15.51
C LEU A 59 25.87 20.99 16.24
N ILE A 60 26.06 20.91 17.56
CA ILE A 60 25.44 19.91 18.44
C ILE A 60 23.92 19.93 18.32
N LYS A 61 23.32 21.12 18.36
CA LYS A 61 21.86 21.29 18.20
C LYS A 61 21.38 20.88 16.81
N ALA A 62 22.18 21.12 15.78
CA ALA A 62 21.88 20.70 14.41
C ALA A 62 21.94 19.18 14.23
N LEU A 63 22.79 18.48 15.00
CA LEU A 63 22.96 17.02 14.97
C LEU A 63 21.94 16.27 15.86
N SER A 64 21.35 16.92 16.87
CA SER A 64 20.34 16.31 17.74
C SER A 64 19.08 15.90 17.01
N ALA A 65 18.66 14.65 17.21
CA ALA A 65 17.49 14.04 16.59
C ALA A 65 16.16 14.60 17.15
N THR A 66 16.19 15.15 18.36
CA THR A 66 15.03 15.72 19.06
C THR A 66 14.62 17.11 18.54
N SER A 67 15.54 17.86 17.94
CA SER A 67 15.30 19.24 17.46
C SER A 67 14.81 19.33 16.01
N SER A 68 14.93 18.25 15.23
CA SER A 68 14.61 18.22 13.80
C SER A 68 13.30 17.48 13.52
N SER A 69 12.50 17.97 12.56
CA SER A 69 11.30 17.28 12.07
C SER A 69 11.60 15.93 11.39
N LYS A 70 12.86 15.70 11.01
CA LYS A 70 13.40 14.42 10.51
C LYS A 70 14.46 13.91 11.48
N ALA A 71 14.21 12.74 12.08
CA ALA A 71 15.11 12.16 13.08
C ALA A 71 16.49 11.74 12.53
N LEU A 72 16.57 11.44 11.23
CA LEU A 72 17.78 11.01 10.54
C LEU A 72 18.25 12.08 9.56
N LEU A 73 19.50 12.51 9.69
CA LEU A 73 20.17 13.40 8.75
C LEU A 73 20.84 12.59 7.62
N PRO A 74 20.91 13.12 6.39
CA PRO A 74 21.63 12.43 5.31
C PRO A 74 23.14 12.46 5.55
N ALA A 75 23.85 11.42 5.10
CA ALA A 75 25.29 11.22 5.32
C ALA A 75 26.15 12.44 4.95
N TRP A 76 25.86 13.08 3.81
CA TRP A 76 26.59 14.28 3.34
C TRP A 76 26.45 15.46 4.29
N ARG A 77 25.29 15.61 4.96
CA ARG A 77 25.07 16.72 5.88
C ARG A 77 25.82 16.48 7.19
N ILE A 78 25.89 15.24 7.63
CA ILE A 78 26.68 14.84 8.81
C ILE A 78 28.16 15.10 8.51
N SER A 79 28.67 14.70 7.33
CA SER A 79 30.06 14.95 6.97
C SER A 79 30.38 16.45 6.90
N THR A 80 29.50 17.28 6.34
CA THR A 80 29.71 18.74 6.30
C THR A 80 29.72 19.36 7.71
N LEU A 81 28.88 18.86 8.63
CA LEU A 81 28.85 19.37 10.01
C LEU A 81 30.10 18.94 10.79
N LEU A 82 30.62 17.74 10.52
CA LEU A 82 31.88 17.26 11.10
C LEU A 82 33.10 18.00 10.52
N GLU A 83 33.06 18.37 9.25
CA GLU A 83 34.10 19.18 8.59
C GLU A 83 34.09 20.62 9.13
N GLN A 84 32.90 21.21 9.30
CA GLN A 84 32.72 22.55 9.89
C GLN A 84 33.17 22.63 11.34
N ALA A 85 33.09 21.53 12.10
CA ALA A 85 33.56 21.49 13.47
C ALA A 85 35.09 21.59 13.61
N GLY A 86 35.85 21.33 12.53
CA GLY A 86 37.27 21.66 12.46
C GLY A 86 38.14 21.16 13.62
N LEU A 87 37.86 19.97 14.17
CA LEU A 87 38.55 19.44 15.36
C LEU A 87 40.06 19.32 15.10
N SER A 88 40.85 20.20 15.73
CA SER A 88 42.32 20.19 15.63
C SER A 88 42.93 19.11 16.51
N GLU A 89 43.92 18.37 15.97
CA GLU A 89 44.81 17.49 16.73
C GLU A 89 45.77 18.37 17.56
N GLY A 90 45.68 18.33 18.90
CA GLY A 90 46.52 19.11 19.81
C GLY A 90 45.78 19.84 20.94
N GLU A 91 46.54 20.21 21.99
CA GLU A 91 46.05 20.96 23.18
C GLU A 91 45.59 22.39 22.88
N VAL A 92 45.87 22.85 21.67
CA VAL A 92 45.83 24.25 21.28
C VAL A 92 44.73 24.44 20.24
N ASN A 93 43.80 25.36 20.48
CA ASN A 93 42.79 25.74 19.49
C ASN A 93 43.44 26.39 18.28
N ALA A 94 42.68 26.58 17.19
CA ALA A 94 43.15 27.28 15.99
C ALA A 94 43.76 28.69 16.26
N LEU A 95 43.54 29.23 17.46
CA LEU A 95 43.99 30.52 17.96
C LEU A 95 45.23 30.48 18.89
N GLY A 96 45.79 29.31 19.22
CA GLY A 96 46.98 29.26 20.10
C GLY A 96 46.69 29.05 21.59
N GLU A 97 45.43 28.88 22.00
CA GLU A 97 45.01 28.76 23.42
C GLU A 97 44.78 27.31 23.87
N THR A 98 45.09 27.01 25.14
CA THR A 98 44.85 25.67 25.73
C THR A 98 43.35 25.39 25.88
N LYS A 99 42.86 24.30 25.26
CA LYS A 99 41.46 23.86 25.31
C LYS A 99 40.93 23.77 26.74
N SER A 100 39.84 24.47 27.01
CA SER A 100 39.11 24.36 28.29
C SER A 100 38.55 22.94 28.47
N SER A 101 38.44 22.47 29.72
CA SER A 101 37.82 21.16 30.02
C SER A 101 36.40 21.08 29.45
N TYR A 102 35.66 22.19 29.47
CA TYR A 102 34.30 22.29 28.92
C TYR A 102 34.27 22.14 27.39
N GLU A 103 35.28 22.65 26.69
CA GLU A 103 35.39 22.53 25.23
C GLU A 103 35.65 21.08 24.82
N LYS A 104 36.53 20.38 25.54
CA LYS A 104 36.79 18.94 25.30
C LYS A 104 35.53 18.08 25.51
N GLU A 105 34.71 18.42 26.51
CA GLU A 105 33.42 17.75 26.73
C GLU A 105 32.44 18.01 25.57
N LEU A 106 32.39 19.24 25.05
CA LEU A 106 31.58 19.59 23.87
C LEU A 106 32.07 18.86 22.59
N GLU A 107 33.39 18.72 22.39
CA GLU A 107 33.95 17.97 21.27
C GLU A 107 33.52 16.48 21.31
N TRP A 108 33.61 15.84 22.48
CA TRP A 108 33.14 14.47 22.68
C TRP A 108 31.64 14.30 22.46
N LEU A 109 30.87 15.29 22.90
CA LEU A 109 29.42 15.32 22.73
C LEU A 109 29.04 15.44 21.25
N LEU A 110 29.70 16.34 20.52
CA LEU A 110 29.53 16.51 19.09
C LEU A 110 29.83 15.20 18.35
N VAL A 111 30.99 14.58 18.61
CA VAL A 111 31.37 13.31 17.98
C VAL A 111 30.35 12.23 18.31
N SER A 112 29.88 12.16 19.54
CA SER A 112 28.91 11.14 19.95
C SER A 112 27.55 11.34 19.29
N LYS A 113 27.05 12.58 19.17
CA LYS A 113 25.82 12.87 18.40
C LYS A 113 25.98 12.56 16.91
N ALA A 114 27.15 12.85 16.34
CA ALA A 114 27.46 12.47 14.98
C ALA A 114 27.52 10.94 14.81
N THR A 115 28.09 10.21 15.78
CA THR A 115 28.12 8.73 15.81
C THR A 115 26.70 8.16 15.87
N VAL A 116 25.81 8.70 16.71
CA VAL A 116 24.39 8.29 16.77
C VAL A 116 23.69 8.48 15.42
N GLN A 117 23.93 9.62 14.75
CA GLN A 117 23.37 9.89 13.42
C GLN A 117 23.95 8.95 12.34
N ALA A 118 25.27 8.74 12.35
CA ALA A 118 25.95 7.84 11.41
C ALA A 118 25.51 6.38 11.60
N TYR A 119 25.36 5.95 12.85
CA TYR A 119 24.78 4.66 13.22
C TYR A 119 23.37 4.49 12.65
N GLY A 120 22.52 5.51 12.80
CA GLY A 120 21.20 5.52 12.19
C GLY A 120 21.24 5.40 10.66
N VAL A 121 22.14 6.13 9.99
CA VAL A 121 22.33 6.02 8.54
C VAL A 121 22.78 4.61 8.14
N LEU A 122 23.71 4.02 8.88
CA LEU A 122 24.21 2.67 8.65
C LEU A 122 23.10 1.62 8.81
N LEU A 123 22.37 1.64 9.94
CA LEU A 123 21.24 0.74 10.20
C LEU A 123 20.20 0.83 9.08
N ASN A 124 19.84 2.06 8.69
CA ASN A 124 18.87 2.27 7.62
C ASN A 124 19.39 1.72 6.28
N THR A 125 20.68 1.91 5.99
CA THR A 125 21.31 1.37 4.78
C THR A 125 21.31 -0.15 4.77
N LEU A 126 21.71 -0.81 5.87
CA LEU A 126 21.70 -2.27 5.98
C LEU A 126 20.28 -2.85 5.86
N LEU A 127 19.29 -2.23 6.51
CA LEU A 127 17.88 -2.60 6.39
C LEU A 127 17.37 -2.47 4.95
N GLU A 128 17.57 -1.31 4.32
CA GLU A 128 17.09 -1.03 2.96
C GLU A 128 17.71 -1.96 1.92
N GLN A 129 18.96 -2.38 2.11
CA GLN A 129 19.61 -3.33 1.21
C GLN A 129 19.23 -4.79 1.49
N THR A 130 18.90 -5.15 2.74
CA THR A 130 18.54 -6.53 3.13
C THR A 130 17.10 -6.90 2.75
N ILE A 131 16.14 -5.98 2.90
CA ILE A 131 14.72 -6.19 2.55
C ILE A 131 14.52 -6.72 1.12
N PRO A 132 15.10 -6.13 0.06
CA PRO A 132 14.87 -6.59 -1.29
C PRO A 132 15.50 -7.97 -1.58
N LEU A 133 16.51 -8.41 -0.83
CA LEU A 133 17.10 -9.76 -0.96
C LEU A 133 16.06 -10.84 -0.69
N SER A 134 15.14 -10.60 0.26
CA SER A 134 14.04 -11.53 0.56
C SER A 134 13.19 -11.79 -0.69
N ASN A 135 12.81 -10.74 -1.43
CA ASN A 135 12.04 -10.89 -2.67
C ASN A 135 12.78 -11.69 -3.75
N ASP A 136 14.10 -11.50 -3.85
CA ASP A 136 14.93 -12.24 -4.81
C ASP A 136 15.10 -13.72 -4.38
N ILE A 137 15.18 -14.01 -3.08
CA ILE A 137 15.16 -15.39 -2.53
C ILE A 137 13.82 -16.08 -2.82
N TRP A 138 12.69 -15.39 -2.62
CA TRP A 138 11.35 -15.91 -2.94
C TRP A 138 11.19 -16.24 -4.42
N TYR A 139 11.72 -15.39 -5.31
CA TYR A 139 11.73 -15.67 -6.74
C TYR A 139 12.45 -16.99 -7.04
N TRP A 140 13.63 -17.21 -6.47
CA TRP A 140 14.37 -18.45 -6.68
C TRP A 140 13.67 -19.66 -6.04
N ASP A 141 12.99 -19.47 -4.91
CA ASP A 141 12.19 -20.53 -4.29
C ASP A 141 11.00 -20.94 -5.17
N GLU A 142 10.33 -19.98 -5.81
CA GLU A 142 9.27 -20.23 -6.80
C GLU A 142 9.80 -20.96 -8.05
N VAL A 143 10.97 -20.53 -8.55
CA VAL A 143 11.66 -21.21 -9.66
C VAL A 143 12.04 -22.65 -9.29
N LEU A 144 12.54 -22.89 -8.07
CA LEU A 144 12.93 -24.21 -7.59
C LEU A 144 11.74 -25.08 -7.15
N GLY A 145 10.63 -24.47 -6.78
CA GLY A 145 9.41 -25.14 -6.31
C GLY A 145 8.57 -25.76 -7.44
N SER A 146 8.69 -25.26 -8.67
CA SER A 146 7.99 -25.81 -9.83
C SER A 146 8.90 -26.07 -11.03
N TYR A 147 8.70 -27.22 -11.67
CA TYR A 147 9.35 -27.54 -12.94
C TYR A 147 8.93 -26.59 -14.08
N THR A 148 7.70 -26.08 -14.06
CA THR A 148 7.23 -25.11 -15.07
C THR A 148 7.96 -23.78 -14.97
N PHE A 149 8.15 -23.26 -13.75
CA PHE A 149 8.90 -22.02 -13.53
C PHE A 149 10.40 -22.19 -13.82
N THR A 150 10.98 -23.37 -13.52
CA THR A 150 12.34 -23.70 -13.96
C THR A 150 12.44 -23.70 -15.50
N ALA A 151 11.48 -24.30 -16.20
CA ALA A 151 11.46 -24.32 -17.67
C ALA A 151 11.31 -22.91 -18.26
N ILE A 152 10.45 -22.07 -17.68
CA ILE A 152 10.31 -20.66 -18.08
C ILE A 152 11.62 -19.89 -17.87
N TYR A 153 12.30 -20.08 -16.72
CA TYR A 153 13.60 -19.47 -16.45
C TYR A 153 14.68 -19.93 -17.45
N MET A 154 14.66 -21.21 -17.84
CA MET A 154 15.54 -21.73 -18.88
C MET A 154 15.29 -21.04 -20.22
N ILE A 155 14.03 -20.90 -20.63
CA ILE A 155 13.67 -20.19 -21.88
C ILE A 155 14.07 -18.71 -21.79
N GLN A 156 13.86 -18.06 -20.65
CA GLN A 156 14.24 -16.66 -20.45
C GLN A 156 15.75 -16.44 -20.58
N THR A 157 16.56 -17.35 -20.05
CA THR A 157 18.03 -17.24 -20.07
C THR A 157 18.69 -17.92 -21.28
N SER A 158 17.91 -18.55 -22.18
CA SER A 158 18.45 -19.27 -23.33
C SER A 158 19.26 -18.40 -24.30
N PRO A 159 18.90 -17.13 -24.62
CA PRO A 159 19.67 -16.34 -25.58
C PRO A 159 21.07 -16.01 -25.05
N LEU A 160 21.18 -15.71 -23.76
CA LEU A 160 22.47 -15.44 -23.10
C LEU A 160 23.33 -16.70 -23.06
N ARG A 161 22.73 -17.84 -22.70
CA ARG A 161 23.45 -19.13 -22.69
C ARG A 161 23.94 -19.55 -24.07
N LEU A 162 23.15 -19.31 -25.11
CA LEU A 162 23.54 -19.56 -26.49
C LEU A 162 24.66 -18.63 -26.94
N TRP A 163 24.62 -17.36 -26.51
CA TRP A 163 25.70 -16.40 -26.76
C TRP A 163 27.00 -16.82 -26.07
N ASP A 164 26.96 -17.15 -24.78
CA ASP A 164 28.12 -17.63 -24.02
C ASP A 164 28.67 -18.92 -24.66
N TRP A 165 27.81 -19.85 -25.03
CA TRP A 165 28.20 -21.08 -25.73
C TRP A 165 28.84 -20.80 -27.09
N THR A 166 28.29 -19.86 -27.87
CA THR A 166 28.85 -19.46 -29.17
C THR A 166 30.19 -18.76 -28.99
N LYS A 167 30.33 -17.95 -27.94
CA LYS A 167 31.57 -17.28 -27.57
C LYS A 167 32.64 -18.28 -27.14
N ASP A 168 32.31 -19.26 -26.30
CA ASP A 168 33.22 -20.34 -25.89
C ASP A 168 33.72 -21.11 -27.12
N ILE A 169 32.83 -21.42 -28.08
CA ILE A 169 33.20 -22.07 -29.35
C ILE A 169 34.08 -21.15 -30.20
N TYR A 170 33.78 -19.86 -30.24
CA TYR A 170 34.58 -18.88 -30.97
C TYR A 170 35.99 -18.73 -30.39
N GLU A 171 36.12 -18.68 -29.06
CA GLU A 171 37.42 -18.60 -28.38
C GLU A 171 38.23 -19.89 -28.57
N ASP A 172 37.63 -21.08 -28.38
CA ASP A 172 38.29 -22.38 -28.63
C ASP A 172 38.71 -22.54 -30.10
N SER A 173 37.83 -22.18 -31.05
CA SER A 173 38.18 -22.22 -32.49
C SER A 173 39.27 -21.21 -32.85
N ARG A 174 39.30 -20.03 -32.22
CA ARG A 174 40.35 -19.03 -32.40
C ARG A 174 41.69 -19.51 -31.83
N GLU A 175 41.70 -20.12 -30.65
CA GLU A 175 42.92 -20.68 -30.04
C GLU A 175 43.48 -21.86 -30.86
N ARG A 176 42.61 -22.73 -31.38
CA ARG A 176 43.02 -23.81 -32.29
C ARG A 176 43.55 -23.27 -33.62
N PHE A 177 42.91 -22.23 -34.17
CA PHE A 177 43.37 -21.58 -35.39
C PHE A 177 44.71 -20.85 -35.19
N SER A 178 44.98 -20.27 -34.02
CA SER A 178 46.29 -19.68 -33.70
C SER A 178 47.37 -20.74 -33.50
N ARG A 179 47.06 -21.87 -32.83
CA ARG A 179 48.00 -23.00 -32.69
C ARG A 179 48.38 -23.61 -34.04
N LEU A 180 47.40 -23.81 -34.95
CA LEU A 180 47.64 -24.26 -36.33
C LEU A 180 48.48 -23.28 -37.16
N ARG A 181 48.45 -21.98 -36.82
CA ARG A 181 49.29 -20.97 -37.46
C ARG A 181 50.74 -21.00 -36.95
N GLU A 182 50.96 -21.45 -35.72
CA GLU A 182 52.27 -21.50 -35.06
C GLU A 182 53.01 -22.83 -35.30
N SER A 183 52.32 -23.96 -35.51
CA SER A 183 52.95 -25.25 -35.85
C SER A 183 52.42 -25.79 -37.20
N PRO A 184 53.08 -25.51 -38.34
CA PRO A 184 52.66 -25.96 -39.67
C PRO A 184 53.16 -27.38 -40.03
N GLU A 185 53.60 -28.16 -39.05
CA GLU A 185 54.16 -29.50 -39.27
C GLU A 185 53.16 -30.56 -38.80
N ASP A 186 52.81 -31.43 -39.74
CA ASP A 186 51.96 -32.61 -39.63
C ASP A 186 50.43 -32.41 -39.77
N THR A 187 50.02 -32.70 -41.01
CA THR A 187 48.68 -33.02 -41.53
C THR A 187 47.93 -31.90 -42.28
N LEU A 188 47.95 -32.04 -43.62
CA LEU A 188 47.17 -31.37 -44.67
C LEU A 188 47.78 -30.09 -45.32
N SER A 189 48.54 -30.33 -46.39
CA SER A 189 48.81 -29.45 -47.55
C SER A 189 48.94 -27.94 -47.30
N ALA A 190 50.17 -27.52 -46.97
CA ALA A 190 50.61 -26.14 -46.81
C ALA A 190 50.62 -25.28 -48.10
N THR A 191 50.09 -25.77 -49.24
CA THR A 191 50.06 -25.04 -50.52
C THR A 191 48.78 -24.23 -50.78
N ALA A 192 47.81 -24.23 -49.87
CA ALA A 192 46.51 -23.53 -50.06
C ALA A 192 46.25 -22.37 -49.08
N ILE A 193 47.25 -21.90 -48.32
CA ILE A 193 47.12 -20.69 -47.50
C ILE A 193 47.34 -19.47 -48.39
N GLY A 194 46.43 -19.28 -49.34
CA GLY A 194 46.31 -18.03 -50.08
C GLY A 194 45.86 -16.91 -49.14
N THR A 195 46.30 -15.68 -49.40
CA THR A 195 45.95 -14.43 -48.70
C THR A 195 44.46 -14.06 -48.76
N ASN A 196 43.61 -14.93 -49.31
CA ASN A 196 42.20 -14.68 -49.54
C ASN A 196 41.38 -14.90 -48.27
N VAL A 197 40.73 -13.83 -47.83
CA VAL A 197 39.83 -13.79 -46.68
C VAL A 197 38.78 -14.91 -46.75
N THR A 198 38.25 -15.21 -47.94
CA THR A 198 37.26 -16.27 -48.18
C THR A 198 37.77 -17.68 -47.89
N ALA A 199 39.05 -17.98 -48.14
CA ALA A 199 39.66 -19.27 -47.82
C ALA A 199 39.86 -19.43 -46.30
N ARG A 200 40.24 -18.34 -45.60
CA ARG A 200 40.33 -18.28 -44.13
C ARG A 200 38.97 -18.48 -43.45
N TRP A 201 37.90 -17.93 -44.02
CA TRP A 201 36.54 -18.17 -43.53
C TRP A 201 36.13 -19.63 -43.73
N LYS A 202 36.45 -20.26 -44.86
CA LYS A 202 36.14 -21.68 -45.10
C LYS A 202 36.85 -22.61 -44.12
N THR A 203 38.14 -22.38 -43.83
CA THR A 203 38.87 -23.16 -42.83
C THR A 203 38.37 -22.91 -41.41
N PHE A 204 38.01 -21.66 -41.08
CA PHE A 204 37.36 -21.34 -39.81
C PHE A 204 36.01 -22.05 -39.64
N TYR A 205 35.12 -22.00 -40.65
CA TYR A 205 33.85 -22.72 -40.61
C TYR A 205 34.02 -24.24 -40.56
N GLY A 206 35.04 -24.78 -41.24
CA GLY A 206 35.44 -26.18 -41.14
C GLY A 206 35.83 -26.53 -39.70
N LEU A 207 36.68 -25.73 -39.07
CA LEU A 207 37.14 -25.93 -37.69
C LEU A 207 36.01 -25.78 -36.66
N VAL A 208 35.09 -24.83 -36.85
CA VAL A 208 33.89 -24.69 -36.00
C VAL A 208 32.99 -25.92 -36.16
N ARG A 209 32.79 -26.39 -37.40
CA ARG A 209 32.01 -27.60 -37.68
C ARG A 209 32.66 -28.84 -37.08
N ASP A 210 33.98 -28.96 -37.16
CA ASP A 210 34.72 -30.09 -36.62
C ASP A 210 34.80 -30.03 -35.08
N SER A 211 34.94 -28.84 -34.48
CA SER A 211 34.83 -28.63 -33.02
C SER A 211 33.44 -29.02 -32.49
N ILE A 212 32.37 -28.69 -33.22
CA ILE A 212 31.00 -29.11 -32.90
C ILE A 212 30.80 -30.62 -33.07
N ARG A 213 31.50 -31.26 -34.02
CA ARG A 213 31.38 -32.69 -34.32
C ARG A 213 32.21 -33.58 -33.37
N GLU A 214 33.39 -33.11 -32.95
CA GLU A 214 34.30 -33.80 -32.04
C GLU A 214 33.88 -33.69 -30.57
N ARG A 215 33.24 -32.57 -30.17
CA ARG A 215 32.49 -32.51 -28.90
C ARG A 215 31.20 -33.33 -29.04
N SER A 216 31.35 -34.63 -28.81
CA SER A 216 30.37 -35.71 -28.98
C SER A 216 28.90 -35.33 -28.81
N VAL A 217 28.05 -35.93 -29.65
CA VAL A 217 26.58 -35.88 -29.57
C VAL A 217 26.06 -36.26 -28.17
N THR A 218 26.81 -37.07 -27.40
CA THR A 218 26.52 -37.42 -26.00
C THR A 218 26.76 -36.29 -25.01
N ASP A 219 27.80 -35.45 -25.21
CA ASP A 219 28.02 -34.24 -24.41
C ASP A 219 26.99 -33.15 -24.77
N ILE A 220 26.65 -33.03 -26.06
CA ILE A 220 25.59 -32.14 -26.54
C ILE A 220 24.24 -32.60 -25.97
N GLN A 221 23.92 -33.89 -26.02
CA GLN A 221 22.68 -34.46 -25.50
C GLN A 221 22.64 -34.39 -23.96
N ALA A 222 23.76 -34.58 -23.26
CA ALA A 222 23.86 -34.32 -21.83
C ALA A 222 23.66 -32.83 -21.51
N ARG A 223 24.22 -31.89 -22.28
CA ARG A 223 24.04 -30.43 -22.04
C ARG A 223 22.66 -29.89 -22.49
N VAL A 224 22.00 -30.56 -23.43
CA VAL A 224 20.68 -30.21 -23.99
C VAL A 224 19.51 -30.91 -23.27
N LEU A 225 19.73 -32.08 -22.62
CA LEU A 225 18.74 -32.75 -21.75
C LEU A 225 18.98 -32.56 -20.23
N SER A 226 20.18 -32.16 -19.79
CA SER A 226 20.42 -31.67 -18.41
C SER A 226 20.29 -30.15 -18.16
N PRO A 227 19.81 -29.27 -19.07
CA PRO A 227 19.84 -27.82 -18.84
C PRO A 227 18.90 -27.42 -17.71
N LEU A 228 17.84 -28.20 -17.45
CA LEU A 228 16.95 -28.06 -16.30
C LEU A 228 17.66 -28.38 -14.98
N ALA A 229 18.50 -29.42 -14.96
CA ALA A 229 19.31 -29.77 -13.80
C ALA A 229 20.40 -28.71 -13.56
N LYS A 230 21.05 -28.24 -14.63
CA LYS A 230 22.03 -27.16 -14.57
C LYS A 230 21.40 -25.85 -14.10
N SER A 231 20.25 -25.44 -14.66
CA SER A 231 19.54 -24.24 -14.22
C SER A 231 19.04 -24.35 -12.78
N ARG A 232 18.62 -25.54 -12.31
CA ARG A 232 18.31 -25.78 -10.89
C ARG A 232 19.53 -25.66 -10.00
N SER A 233 20.67 -26.25 -10.39
CA SER A 233 21.91 -26.17 -9.61
C SER A 233 22.42 -24.73 -9.51
N GLU A 234 22.32 -23.97 -10.61
CA GLU A 234 22.66 -22.55 -10.68
C GLU A 234 21.69 -21.73 -9.80
N ALA A 235 20.38 -21.97 -9.92
CA ALA A 235 19.38 -21.33 -9.08
C ALA A 235 19.59 -21.64 -7.59
N ARG A 236 19.95 -22.88 -7.23
CA ARG A 236 20.31 -23.24 -5.84
C ARG A 236 21.56 -22.51 -5.36
N ARG A 237 22.61 -22.44 -6.18
CA ARG A 237 23.83 -21.69 -5.85
C ARG A 237 23.54 -20.20 -5.65
N LYS A 238 22.74 -19.61 -6.55
CA LYS A 238 22.30 -18.21 -6.44
C LYS A 238 21.42 -17.95 -5.23
N GLN A 239 20.46 -18.83 -4.95
CA GLN A 239 19.62 -18.77 -3.76
C GLN A 239 20.46 -18.92 -2.48
N ALA A 240 21.43 -19.83 -2.43
CA ALA A 240 22.31 -20.02 -1.30
C ALA A 240 23.19 -18.78 -1.06
N GLY A 241 23.75 -18.19 -2.12
CA GLY A 241 24.51 -16.94 -2.04
C GLY A 241 23.67 -15.78 -1.50
N LEU A 242 22.43 -15.60 -1.97
CA LEU A 242 21.52 -14.59 -1.44
C LEU A 242 21.11 -14.84 0.01
N LYS A 243 20.86 -16.10 0.38
CA LYS A 243 20.54 -16.47 1.78
C LYS A 243 21.70 -16.13 2.70
N ARG A 244 22.93 -16.49 2.31
CA ARG A 244 24.15 -16.11 3.05
C ARG A 244 24.30 -14.60 3.16
N LEU A 245 24.20 -13.86 2.04
CA LEU A 245 24.28 -12.39 2.07
C LEU A 245 23.25 -11.77 3.01
N ARG A 246 22.01 -12.27 2.98
CA ARG A 246 20.93 -11.82 3.88
C ARG A 246 21.25 -12.16 5.34
N GLU A 247 21.72 -13.36 5.62
CA GLU A 247 22.06 -13.80 6.99
C GLU A 247 23.25 -13.03 7.55
N MET A 248 24.26 -12.71 6.74
CA MET A 248 25.41 -11.87 7.11
C MET A 248 24.99 -10.42 7.36
N SER A 249 24.17 -9.84 6.47
CA SER A 249 23.64 -8.48 6.65
C SER A 249 22.73 -8.39 7.88
N ALA A 250 21.96 -9.44 8.15
CA ALA A 250 21.12 -9.54 9.35
C ALA A 250 21.95 -9.74 10.62
N SER A 251 22.97 -10.60 10.62
CA SER A 251 23.89 -10.74 11.76
C SER A 251 24.60 -9.43 12.06
N GLY A 252 25.16 -8.75 11.05
CA GLY A 252 25.75 -7.42 11.23
C GLY A 252 24.77 -6.38 11.77
N LEU A 253 23.51 -6.39 11.30
CA LEU A 253 22.45 -5.54 11.84
C LEU A 253 22.10 -5.87 13.29
N GLY A 254 22.08 -7.15 13.66
CA GLY A 254 21.78 -7.61 15.01
C GLY A 254 22.90 -7.29 15.99
N VAL A 255 24.15 -7.52 15.59
CA VAL A 255 25.35 -7.13 16.36
C VAL A 255 25.38 -5.63 16.59
N LEU A 256 25.09 -4.83 15.55
CA LEU A 256 24.97 -3.38 15.67
C LEU A 256 23.85 -2.95 16.63
N MET A 257 22.69 -3.62 16.62
CA MET A 257 21.57 -3.25 17.48
C MET A 257 21.81 -3.55 18.96
N ASP A 258 22.47 -4.67 19.27
CA ASP A 258 22.64 -5.11 20.66
C ASP A 258 23.90 -4.50 21.31
N GLU A 259 25.01 -4.45 20.58
CA GLU A 259 26.31 -3.99 21.09
C GLU A 259 26.61 -2.53 20.71
N GLY A 260 25.94 -1.98 19.69
CA GLY A 260 26.18 -0.62 19.21
C GLY A 260 25.43 0.43 20.02
N LEU A 261 26.17 1.36 20.62
CA LEU A 261 25.64 2.51 21.38
C LEU A 261 24.70 2.11 22.54
N ASN A 262 24.90 0.92 23.10
CA ASN A 262 24.20 0.49 24.30
C ASN A 262 24.84 1.15 25.53
N PHE A 263 24.27 2.28 25.95
CA PHE A 263 24.62 2.93 27.21
C PHE A 263 23.85 2.21 28.32
N ASP A 264 24.49 1.23 28.96
CA ASP A 264 23.91 0.41 30.03
C ASP A 264 23.61 1.27 31.27
N ILE A 265 22.45 1.93 31.26
CA ILE A 265 21.89 2.65 32.41
C ILE A 265 20.85 1.71 33.04
N GLY A 266 21.30 0.57 33.55
CA GLY A 266 20.46 -0.31 34.35
C GLY A 266 20.17 0.34 35.71
N GLU A 267 18.89 0.55 36.04
CA GLU A 267 18.44 0.99 37.38
C GLU A 267 18.74 -0.03 38.50
N ASP A 268 19.32 -1.20 38.19
CA ASP A 268 19.47 -2.34 39.12
C ASP A 268 20.90 -2.64 39.59
N THR A 269 21.84 -1.67 39.55
CA THR A 269 23.13 -1.83 40.25
C THR A 269 23.16 -1.03 41.56
N THR A 270 22.38 -1.48 42.54
CA THR A 270 22.59 -1.13 43.96
C THR A 270 23.84 -1.83 44.49
N GLY A 271 25.00 -1.46 43.95
CA GLY A 271 26.29 -2.07 44.26
C GLY A 271 27.41 -1.06 44.09
N ILE A 272 27.72 -0.39 45.19
CA ILE A 272 28.94 0.38 45.52
C ILE A 272 30.11 0.16 44.53
N GLN A 273 30.27 1.04 43.56
CA GLN A 273 31.53 1.59 43.05
C GLN A 273 31.19 2.74 42.09
N GLY A 274 31.83 3.91 42.27
CA GLY A 274 31.60 5.08 41.42
C GLY A 274 31.99 4.78 39.99
N VAL A 275 31.01 4.81 39.09
CA VAL A 275 31.21 4.66 37.65
C VAL A 275 31.64 6.03 37.10
N ASP A 276 32.92 6.13 36.74
CA ASP A 276 33.56 7.34 36.22
C ASP A 276 32.92 7.81 34.90
N GLY A 277 32.96 9.13 34.64
CA GLY A 277 32.44 9.77 33.42
C GLY A 277 33.12 9.38 32.10
N SER A 278 33.92 8.31 32.10
CA SER A 278 34.78 7.85 31.00
C SER A 278 34.19 6.72 30.15
N ASP A 279 33.02 6.21 30.54
CA ASP A 279 32.48 4.94 30.02
C ASP A 279 31.68 5.10 28.73
N TRP A 280 30.91 6.18 28.60
CA TRP A 280 30.17 6.47 27.36
C TRP A 280 31.12 6.77 26.18
N ASN A 281 32.28 7.38 26.45
CA ASN A 281 33.33 7.57 25.45
C ASN A 281 33.87 6.23 24.91
N VAL A 282 33.99 5.20 25.77
CA VAL A 282 34.36 3.83 25.34
C VAL A 282 33.28 3.24 24.47
N VAL A 283 32.02 3.37 24.89
CA VAL A 283 30.88 2.84 24.14
C VAL A 283 30.82 3.47 22.74
N VAL A 284 31.09 4.77 22.64
CA VAL A 284 31.15 5.48 21.36
C VAL A 284 32.34 5.02 20.52
N GLU A 285 33.55 4.94 21.06
CA GLU A 285 34.74 4.39 20.39
C GLU A 285 34.49 2.98 19.86
N ARG A 286 34.01 2.07 20.72
CA ARG A 286 33.67 0.69 20.37
C ARG A 286 32.59 0.62 19.30
N SER A 287 31.57 1.48 19.37
CA SER A 287 30.52 1.52 18.35
C SER A 287 31.04 1.97 16.99
N VAL A 288 31.96 2.96 16.93
CA VAL A 288 32.57 3.41 15.68
C VAL A 288 33.44 2.32 15.06
N ALA A 289 34.24 1.63 15.89
CA ALA A 289 35.02 0.48 15.43
C ALA A 289 34.12 -0.64 14.89
N LEU A 290 33.06 -0.98 15.61
CA LEU A 290 32.09 -2.00 15.22
C LEU A 290 31.37 -1.63 13.91
N MET A 291 31.01 -0.36 13.69
CA MET A 291 30.44 0.09 12.42
C MET A 291 31.40 -0.13 11.24
N ASP A 292 32.69 0.16 11.41
CA ASP A 292 33.71 -0.01 10.37
C ASP A 292 33.97 -1.50 10.07
N THR A 293 34.16 -2.33 11.11
CA THR A 293 34.45 -3.76 10.94
C THR A 293 33.26 -4.52 10.34
N VAL A 294 32.02 -4.23 10.78
CA VAL A 294 30.80 -4.80 10.20
C VAL A 294 30.67 -4.44 8.73
N LEU A 295 30.90 -3.18 8.35
CA LEU A 295 30.81 -2.74 6.94
C LEU A 295 31.80 -3.47 6.03
N ARG A 296 33.02 -3.75 6.51
CA ARG A 296 34.04 -4.46 5.72
C ARG A 296 33.74 -5.94 5.56
N ASN A 297 33.24 -6.57 6.62
CA ASN A 297 33.11 -8.03 6.69
C ASN A 297 31.74 -8.54 6.20
N VAL A 298 30.67 -7.74 6.22
CA VAL A 298 29.32 -8.17 5.79
C VAL A 298 29.26 -8.56 4.30
N THR A 299 30.09 -7.94 3.45
CA THR A 299 30.16 -8.25 2.01
C THR A 299 31.06 -9.43 1.67
N ALA A 300 31.84 -9.95 2.62
CA ALA A 300 32.71 -11.10 2.42
C ALA A 300 31.89 -12.41 2.50
N LEU A 301 31.50 -12.95 1.35
CA LEU A 301 30.66 -14.17 1.24
C LEU A 301 31.40 -15.49 1.56
N GLU A 302 32.68 -15.41 1.93
CA GLU A 302 33.56 -16.58 2.08
C GLU A 302 33.51 -17.18 3.49
N THR A 303 33.21 -16.38 4.52
CA THR A 303 33.14 -16.82 5.93
C THR A 303 31.73 -17.25 6.34
N GLY A 304 31.63 -18.18 7.30
CA GLY A 304 30.35 -18.57 7.90
C GLY A 304 29.75 -17.47 8.79
N VAL A 305 28.45 -17.53 9.11
CA VAL A 305 27.78 -16.48 9.93
C VAL A 305 28.31 -16.45 11.37
N SER A 306 28.56 -17.60 11.99
CA SER A 306 29.13 -17.65 13.35
C SER A 306 30.60 -17.21 13.35
N GLU A 307 31.36 -17.63 12.34
CA GLU A 307 32.75 -17.22 12.15
C GLU A 307 32.85 -15.71 11.90
N PHE A 308 31.86 -15.12 11.23
CA PHE A 308 31.75 -13.68 11.07
C PHE A 308 31.57 -12.95 12.41
N GLU A 309 30.68 -13.44 13.28
CA GLU A 309 30.48 -12.86 14.62
C GLU A 309 31.81 -12.88 15.39
N ASP A 310 32.49 -14.03 15.43
CA ASP A 310 33.79 -14.18 16.09
C ASP A 310 34.87 -13.25 15.49
N ILE A 311 34.95 -13.15 14.16
CA ILE A 311 35.88 -12.24 13.46
C ILE A 311 35.57 -10.78 13.80
N VAL A 312 34.30 -10.38 13.84
CA VAL A 312 33.91 -9.00 14.18
C VAL A 312 34.32 -8.69 15.61
N PHE A 313 34.00 -9.56 16.57
CA PHE A 313 34.38 -9.33 17.97
C PHE A 313 35.89 -9.34 18.19
N ALA A 314 36.63 -10.26 17.58
CA ALA A 314 38.09 -10.29 17.64
C ALA A 314 38.70 -9.02 17.02
N SER A 315 38.23 -8.61 15.84
CA SER A 315 38.74 -7.41 15.15
C SER A 315 38.46 -6.11 15.90
N VAL A 316 37.36 -6.04 16.65
CA VAL A 316 37.04 -4.88 17.50
C VAL A 316 37.87 -4.90 18.78
N ALA A 317 38.15 -6.07 19.37
CA ALA A 317 39.01 -6.20 20.55
C ALA A 317 40.49 -5.86 20.25
N ASP A 318 40.95 -6.22 19.05
CA ASP A 318 42.31 -5.96 18.55
C ASP A 318 42.48 -4.55 17.93
N ASP A 319 41.45 -3.70 17.95
CA ASP A 319 41.52 -2.36 17.38
C ASP A 319 42.53 -1.50 18.18
N PRO A 320 43.59 -0.95 17.55
CA PRO A 320 44.65 -0.22 18.23
C PRO A 320 44.13 1.00 19.03
N GLU A 321 42.99 1.59 18.63
CA GLU A 321 42.38 2.71 19.34
C GLU A 321 41.71 2.28 20.66
N ILE A 322 41.21 1.04 20.73
CA ILE A 322 40.56 0.46 21.91
C ILE A 322 41.61 -0.20 22.83
N SER A 323 42.54 -0.97 22.26
CA SER A 323 43.60 -1.65 23.00
C SER A 323 44.61 -0.68 23.66
N SER A 324 44.86 0.49 23.05
CA SER A 324 45.75 1.53 23.61
C SER A 324 45.28 2.08 24.96
N ARG A 325 43.97 2.03 25.25
CA ARG A 325 43.40 2.42 26.56
C ARG A 325 43.63 1.37 27.65
N SER A 326 43.60 0.08 27.29
CA SER A 326 43.86 -1.03 28.24
C SER A 326 45.30 -1.04 28.76
N MET A 327 46.24 -0.48 28.00
CA MET A 327 47.67 -0.45 28.35
C MET A 327 48.07 0.75 29.23
N GLY A 328 47.14 1.61 29.64
CA GLY A 328 47.42 2.68 30.61
C GLY A 328 48.39 3.78 30.13
N MET A 329 48.69 3.83 28.82
CA MET A 329 49.51 4.89 28.23
C MET A 329 48.67 6.15 28.05
N GLY A 330 49.13 7.27 28.63
CA GLY A 330 48.38 8.53 28.80
C GLY A 330 48.05 9.30 27.52
N GLU A 331 47.17 8.76 26.67
CA GLU A 331 46.72 9.38 25.40
C GLU A 331 45.24 9.81 25.42
N LEU A 332 44.74 10.42 26.50
CA LEU A 332 43.40 11.05 26.53
C LEU A 332 43.26 12.30 25.61
N ARG A 333 44.30 12.66 24.85
CA ARG A 333 44.50 14.02 24.32
C ARG A 333 44.06 14.25 22.87
N ASP A 334 44.04 13.22 21.99
CA ASP A 334 43.78 13.36 20.54
C ASP A 334 42.62 12.50 19.99
N LYS A 335 41.82 11.91 20.88
CA LYS A 335 40.83 10.87 20.53
C LYS A 335 39.58 11.34 19.76
N PRO A 336 38.91 12.45 20.11
CA PRO A 336 37.69 12.85 19.38
C PRO A 336 37.99 13.29 17.93
N ALA A 337 39.17 13.89 17.67
CA ALA A 337 39.59 14.26 16.33
C ALA A 337 39.86 13.04 15.42
N LYS A 338 40.52 12.00 15.95
CA LYS A 338 40.73 10.72 15.25
C LYS A 338 39.42 10.01 14.95
N LEU A 339 38.52 9.92 15.94
CA LEU A 339 37.17 9.37 15.75
C LEU A 339 36.37 10.15 14.71
N CYS A 340 36.46 11.48 14.71
CA CYS A 340 35.80 12.33 13.71
C CYS A 340 36.30 12.00 12.29
N LYS A 341 37.62 11.90 12.07
CA LYS A 341 38.19 11.49 10.79
C LYS A 341 37.74 10.08 10.38
N ARG A 342 37.72 9.13 11.32
CA ARG A 342 37.23 7.77 11.08
C ARG A 342 35.75 7.75 10.70
N LEU A 343 34.92 8.53 11.39
CA LEU A 343 33.50 8.67 11.12
C LEU A 343 33.23 9.31 9.75
N GLN A 344 34.02 10.33 9.37
CA GLN A 344 33.99 10.92 8.04
C GLN A 344 34.33 9.88 6.97
N ASN A 345 35.38 9.08 7.16
CA ASN A 345 35.74 7.99 6.24
C ASN A 345 34.63 6.94 6.12
N ILE A 346 33.97 6.59 7.23
CA ILE A 346 32.83 5.66 7.23
C ILE A 346 31.69 6.21 6.36
N LEU A 347 31.34 7.49 6.57
CA LEU A 347 30.24 8.15 5.86
C LEU A 347 30.54 8.40 4.38
N SER A 348 31.77 8.79 4.03
CA SER A 348 32.14 9.15 2.65
C SER A 348 32.53 7.96 1.80
N THR A 349 33.17 6.94 2.39
CA THR A 349 33.86 5.89 1.65
C THR A 349 33.26 4.52 1.93
N HIS A 350 33.15 4.11 3.20
CA HIS A 350 32.73 2.75 3.54
C HIS A 350 31.25 2.48 3.24
N ILE A 351 30.34 3.39 3.58
CA ILE A 351 28.90 3.21 3.31
C ILE A 351 28.62 3.15 1.80
N PRO A 352 29.09 4.10 0.95
CA PRO A 352 28.87 4.01 -0.49
C PRO A 352 29.53 2.78 -1.14
N ALA A 353 30.75 2.42 -0.72
CA ALA A 353 31.43 1.22 -1.21
C ALA A 353 30.65 -0.06 -0.87
N HIS A 354 30.13 -0.16 0.36
CA HIS A 354 29.27 -1.27 0.77
C HIS A 354 27.99 -1.35 -0.07
N VAL A 355 27.32 -0.22 -0.32
CA VAL A 355 26.13 -0.16 -1.17
C VAL A 355 26.45 -0.64 -2.60
N GLN A 356 27.57 -0.22 -3.18
CA GLN A 356 27.99 -0.64 -4.52
C GLN A 356 28.33 -2.14 -4.57
N ALA A 357 29.10 -2.63 -3.59
CA ALA A 357 29.46 -4.04 -3.48
C ALA A 357 28.21 -4.92 -3.33
N GLN A 358 27.28 -4.54 -2.47
CA GLN A 358 26.02 -5.27 -2.27
C GLN A 358 25.12 -5.22 -3.51
N GLN A 359 25.07 -4.10 -4.23
CA GLN A 359 24.37 -4.01 -5.52
C GLN A 359 24.99 -4.92 -6.58
N HIS A 360 26.32 -5.01 -6.64
CA HIS A 360 27.02 -5.91 -7.54
C HIS A 360 26.69 -7.38 -7.22
N LEU A 361 26.82 -7.79 -5.95
CA LEU A 361 26.45 -9.13 -5.49
C LEU A 361 24.98 -9.45 -5.76
N ARG A 362 24.08 -8.48 -5.54
CA ARG A 362 22.66 -8.62 -5.84
C ARG A 362 22.40 -8.75 -7.34
N SER A 363 23.15 -8.06 -8.19
CA SER A 363 23.00 -8.22 -9.65
C SER A 363 23.48 -9.59 -10.13
N GLN A 364 24.47 -10.18 -9.46
CA GLN A 364 25.04 -11.49 -9.79
C GLN A 364 24.14 -12.65 -9.31
N TYR A 365 23.63 -12.57 -8.08
CA TYR A 365 22.84 -13.65 -7.46
C TYR A 365 21.32 -13.42 -7.51
N GLY A 366 20.88 -12.18 -7.73
CA GLY A 366 19.48 -11.79 -7.76
C GLY A 366 18.74 -12.24 -9.01
N ARG A 367 17.48 -11.82 -9.11
CA ARG A 367 16.62 -12.14 -10.25
C ARG A 367 17.18 -11.57 -11.56
N PRO A 368 17.00 -12.26 -12.71
CA PRO A 368 17.42 -11.74 -14.00
C PRO A 368 16.72 -10.42 -14.34
N HIS A 369 17.42 -9.56 -15.09
CA HIS A 369 16.92 -8.24 -15.48
C HIS A 369 15.58 -8.35 -16.22
N ARG A 370 14.73 -7.30 -16.15
CA ARG A 370 13.39 -7.30 -16.75
C ARG A 370 13.42 -7.58 -18.26
N LEU A 371 14.44 -7.09 -18.96
CA LEU A 371 14.63 -7.36 -20.39
C LEU A 371 14.79 -8.87 -20.65
N VAL A 372 15.54 -9.59 -19.81
CA VAL A 372 15.72 -11.05 -19.92
C VAL A 372 14.43 -11.79 -19.56
N ARG A 373 13.59 -11.24 -18.67
CA ARG A 373 12.31 -11.88 -18.33
C ARG A 373 11.23 -11.69 -19.40
N TYR A 374 11.21 -10.53 -20.04
CA TYR A 374 10.14 -10.13 -20.96
C TYR A 374 10.55 -10.13 -22.43
N TRP A 375 11.76 -10.58 -22.81
CA TRP A 375 12.16 -10.61 -24.23
C TRP A 375 11.22 -11.46 -25.09
N LEU A 376 10.70 -12.58 -24.57
CA LEU A 376 9.83 -13.46 -25.34
C LEU A 376 8.44 -12.83 -25.58
N PRO A 377 7.72 -12.34 -24.54
CA PRO A 377 6.51 -11.54 -24.77
C PRO A 377 6.77 -10.27 -25.59
N ALA A 378 7.90 -9.59 -25.39
CA ALA A 378 8.23 -8.38 -26.14
C ALA A 378 8.50 -8.67 -27.62
N THR A 379 9.18 -9.75 -27.96
CA THR A 379 9.40 -10.17 -29.35
C THR A 379 8.10 -10.65 -30.00
N VAL A 380 7.28 -11.42 -29.29
CA VAL A 380 5.93 -11.79 -29.76
C VAL A 380 5.06 -10.56 -29.95
N LEU A 381 5.08 -9.60 -29.02
CA LEU A 381 4.34 -8.34 -29.12
C LEU A 381 4.86 -7.50 -30.28
N LEU A 382 6.18 -7.37 -30.47
CA LEU A 382 6.75 -6.64 -31.60
C LEU A 382 6.38 -7.28 -32.95
N LEU A 383 6.47 -8.61 -33.06
CA LEU A 383 6.10 -9.34 -34.28
C LEU A 383 4.59 -9.24 -34.54
N SER A 384 3.77 -9.42 -33.51
CA SER A 384 2.30 -9.27 -33.61
C SER A 384 1.83 -7.82 -33.65
N SER A 385 2.67 -6.84 -33.31
CA SER A 385 2.32 -5.41 -33.36
C SER A 385 1.99 -5.02 -34.80
N THR A 386 2.73 -5.55 -35.77
CA THR A 386 2.46 -5.33 -37.19
C THR A 386 1.10 -5.89 -37.63
N THR A 387 0.68 -7.05 -37.12
CA THR A 387 -0.61 -7.66 -37.45
C THR A 387 -1.77 -7.01 -36.70
N ILE A 388 -1.60 -6.71 -35.41
CA ILE A 388 -2.57 -5.98 -34.59
C ILE A 388 -2.82 -4.60 -35.18
N LEU A 389 -1.76 -3.87 -35.53
CA LEU A 389 -1.86 -2.55 -36.17
C LEU A 389 -2.59 -2.65 -37.51
N ARG A 390 -2.29 -3.68 -38.32
CA ARG A 390 -2.99 -3.91 -39.59
C ARG A 390 -4.48 -4.20 -39.40
N ILE A 391 -4.85 -4.98 -38.39
CA ILE A 391 -6.25 -5.29 -38.06
C ILE A 391 -6.98 -4.02 -37.59
N VAL A 392 -6.38 -3.25 -36.68
CA VAL A 392 -6.97 -2.02 -36.13
C VAL A 392 -7.14 -0.97 -37.23
N VAL A 393 -6.13 -0.77 -38.09
CA VAL A 393 -6.19 0.19 -39.20
C VAL A 393 -7.20 -0.25 -40.27
N ASN A 394 -7.26 -1.55 -40.61
CA ASN A 394 -8.22 -2.07 -41.58
C ASN A 394 -9.67 -2.06 -41.05
N ARG A 395 -9.87 -2.16 -39.73
CA ARG A 395 -11.20 -2.17 -39.10
C ARG A 395 -11.59 -0.82 -38.46
N LYS A 396 -10.85 0.26 -38.72
CA LYS A 396 -11.14 1.60 -38.16
C LYS A 396 -12.58 2.06 -38.41
N ALA A 397 -13.11 1.78 -39.60
CA ALA A 397 -14.48 2.13 -39.97
C ALA A 397 -15.51 1.33 -39.17
N ALA A 398 -15.26 0.02 -38.97
CA ALA A 398 -16.11 -0.84 -38.15
C ALA A 398 -16.07 -0.42 -36.67
N ILE A 399 -14.91 -0.02 -36.15
CA ILE A 399 -14.78 0.47 -34.77
C ILE A 399 -15.52 1.79 -34.58
N LEU A 400 -15.38 2.72 -35.53
CA LEU A 400 -16.14 3.98 -35.51
C LEU A 400 -17.65 3.73 -35.59
N GLN A 401 -18.07 2.81 -36.45
CA GLN A 401 -19.46 2.41 -36.55
C GLN A 401 -19.97 1.78 -35.24
N TRP A 402 -19.21 0.87 -34.61
CA TRP A 402 -19.58 0.31 -33.31
C TRP A 402 -19.71 1.36 -32.22
N ILE A 403 -18.86 2.39 -32.22
CA ILE A 403 -18.95 3.49 -31.26
C ILE A 403 -20.19 4.35 -31.54
N GLN A 404 -20.47 4.65 -32.81
CA GLN A 404 -21.66 5.40 -33.21
C GLN A 404 -22.94 4.63 -32.89
N ASP A 405 -23.01 3.35 -33.25
CA ASP A 405 -24.14 2.45 -32.98
C ASP A 405 -24.36 2.26 -31.47
N LEU A 406 -23.29 2.17 -30.68
CA LEU A 406 -23.38 2.10 -29.21
C LEU A 406 -23.89 3.42 -28.62
N GLY A 407 -23.45 4.55 -29.18
CA GLY A 407 -23.94 5.88 -28.80
C GLY A 407 -25.43 6.07 -29.10
N SER A 408 -25.86 5.73 -30.32
CA SER A 408 -27.27 5.83 -30.71
C SER A 408 -28.14 4.87 -29.92
N THR A 409 -27.69 3.63 -29.71
CA THR A 409 -28.42 2.64 -28.90
C THR A 409 -28.59 3.10 -27.45
N MET A 410 -27.57 3.75 -26.87
CA MET A 410 -27.66 4.29 -25.52
C MET A 410 -28.60 5.50 -25.43
N GLN A 411 -28.61 6.36 -26.45
CA GLN A 411 -29.55 7.47 -26.56
C GLN A 411 -30.99 6.97 -26.71
N ASP A 412 -31.23 6.01 -27.60
CA ASP A 412 -32.55 5.42 -27.86
C ASP A 412 -33.07 4.67 -26.63
N PHE A 413 -32.18 3.95 -25.93
CA PHE A 413 -32.53 3.31 -24.67
C PHE A 413 -32.96 4.33 -23.61
N TRP A 414 -32.19 5.41 -23.43
CA TRP A 414 -32.51 6.45 -22.46
C TRP A 414 -33.84 7.16 -22.78
N MET A 415 -34.05 7.54 -24.05
CA MET A 415 -35.26 8.24 -24.46
C MET A 415 -36.50 7.35 -24.37
N ASN A 416 -36.47 6.16 -24.96
CA ASN A 416 -37.65 5.31 -25.07
C ASN A 416 -38.01 4.59 -23.77
N TRP A 417 -37.04 4.22 -22.93
CA TRP A 417 -37.28 3.37 -21.75
C TRP A 417 -37.24 4.13 -20.42
N ILE A 418 -36.70 5.34 -20.37
CA ILE A 418 -36.64 6.14 -19.15
C ILE A 418 -37.40 7.45 -19.32
N VAL A 419 -37.06 8.26 -20.32
CA VAL A 419 -37.66 9.60 -20.48
C VAL A 419 -39.12 9.54 -20.90
N ASP A 420 -39.47 8.77 -21.95
CA ASP A 420 -40.85 8.70 -22.43
C ASP A 420 -41.83 8.09 -21.41
N PRO A 421 -41.51 6.97 -20.74
CA PRO A 421 -42.38 6.42 -19.70
C PRO A 421 -42.49 7.34 -18.48
N THR A 422 -41.41 7.97 -18.02
CA THR A 422 -41.49 8.95 -16.91
C THR A 422 -42.32 10.17 -17.30
N ARG A 423 -42.17 10.68 -18.53
CA ARG A 423 -42.99 11.79 -19.03
C ARG A 423 -44.46 11.42 -19.11
N LYS A 424 -44.79 10.20 -19.56
CA LYS A 424 -46.17 9.68 -19.56
C LYS A 424 -46.72 9.57 -18.13
N ILE A 425 -46.00 8.95 -17.20
CA ILE A 425 -46.40 8.83 -15.79
C ILE A 425 -46.62 10.21 -15.16
N ILE A 426 -45.68 11.16 -15.36
CA ILE A 426 -45.81 12.53 -14.86
C ILE A 426 -47.01 13.23 -15.49
N LYS A 427 -47.25 13.04 -16.79
CA LYS A 427 -48.41 13.62 -17.48
C LYS A 427 -49.72 13.05 -16.94
N THR A 428 -49.81 11.74 -16.68
CA THR A 428 -51.00 11.06 -16.14
C THR A 428 -51.26 11.46 -14.69
N ILE A 429 -50.22 11.57 -13.84
CA ILE A 429 -50.35 12.00 -12.43
C ILE A 429 -50.68 13.49 -12.33
N ARG A 430 -50.10 14.33 -13.19
CA ARG A 430 -50.35 15.79 -13.21
C ARG A 430 -51.67 16.17 -13.90
N HIS A 431 -52.42 15.22 -14.46
CA HIS A 431 -53.68 15.47 -15.15
C HIS A 431 -54.91 15.58 -14.23
N ASP A 432 -54.72 15.58 -12.91
CA ASP A 432 -55.80 15.87 -11.97
C ASP A 432 -55.79 17.36 -11.59
N GLU A 433 -56.99 17.94 -11.56
CA GLU A 433 -57.41 19.28 -11.07
C GLU A 433 -57.89 20.33 -12.09
N GLY A 434 -57.60 20.26 -13.40
CA GLY A 434 -57.96 21.39 -14.29
C GLY A 434 -58.21 21.14 -15.79
N SER A 435 -58.40 19.90 -16.23
CA SER A 435 -58.54 19.62 -17.67
C SER A 435 -60.00 19.63 -18.17
N GLU A 436 -60.20 20.37 -19.25
CA GLU A 436 -61.41 20.76 -19.98
C GLU A 436 -62.47 19.65 -20.11
N VAL A 437 -62.07 18.39 -20.34
CA VAL A 437 -63.01 17.27 -20.58
C VAL A 437 -63.66 16.76 -19.30
N ALA A 438 -62.91 16.70 -18.19
CA ALA A 438 -63.46 16.34 -16.88
C ALA A 438 -64.26 17.50 -16.27
N ILE A 439 -63.95 18.74 -16.67
CA ILE A 439 -64.71 19.93 -16.28
C ILE A 439 -66.03 19.99 -17.07
N MET A 440 -66.03 19.71 -18.37
CA MET A 440 -67.26 19.60 -19.16
C MET A 440 -68.16 18.48 -18.67
N SER A 441 -67.62 17.29 -18.35
CA SER A 441 -68.43 16.19 -17.82
C SER A 441 -68.92 16.45 -16.40
N ARG A 442 -68.14 17.09 -15.52
CA ARG A 442 -68.60 17.46 -14.17
C ARG A 442 -69.63 18.59 -14.18
N GLU A 443 -69.46 19.58 -15.05
CA GLU A 443 -70.42 20.68 -15.18
C GLU A 443 -71.71 20.21 -15.86
N SER A 444 -71.62 19.35 -16.88
CA SER A 444 -72.77 18.65 -17.48
C SER A 444 -73.49 17.78 -16.45
N LEU A 445 -72.75 16.97 -15.69
CA LEU A 445 -73.30 16.11 -14.64
C LEU A 445 -73.96 16.92 -13.53
N LYS A 446 -73.37 18.05 -13.13
CA LYS A 446 -73.93 18.95 -12.13
C LYS A 446 -75.22 19.59 -12.66
N GLY A 447 -75.22 20.07 -13.90
CA GLY A 447 -76.41 20.60 -14.57
C GLY A 447 -77.54 19.57 -14.68
N ASP A 448 -77.21 18.33 -15.04
CA ASP A 448 -78.17 17.24 -15.16
C ASP A 448 -78.70 16.77 -13.79
N ARG A 449 -77.85 16.76 -12.75
CA ARG A 449 -78.28 16.49 -11.37
C ARG A 449 -79.19 17.58 -10.82
N ASP A 450 -78.85 18.84 -11.05
CA ASP A 450 -79.69 19.97 -10.64
C ASP A 450 -81.02 19.97 -11.41
N SER A 451 -81.01 19.58 -12.69
CA SER A 451 -82.23 19.40 -13.48
C SER A 451 -83.09 18.26 -12.93
N LEU A 452 -82.49 17.11 -12.61
CA LEU A 452 -83.18 15.97 -11.98
C LEU A 452 -83.77 16.36 -10.63
N GLU A 453 -83.02 17.08 -9.80
CA GLU A 453 -83.47 17.58 -8.50
C GLU A 453 -84.74 18.44 -8.64
N ARG A 454 -84.74 19.39 -9.57
CA ARG A 454 -85.92 20.24 -9.84
C ARG A 454 -87.10 19.41 -10.31
N MET A 455 -86.92 18.52 -11.29
CA MET A 455 -88.03 17.73 -11.82
C MET A 455 -88.66 16.79 -10.79
N VAL A 456 -87.85 16.21 -9.89
CA VAL A 456 -88.35 15.31 -8.84
C VAL A 456 -89.04 16.08 -7.72
N VAL A 457 -88.49 17.23 -7.33
CA VAL A 457 -89.13 18.11 -6.33
C VAL A 457 -90.47 18.63 -6.87
N ASP A 458 -90.51 19.12 -8.10
CA ASP A 458 -91.75 19.59 -8.73
C ASP A 458 -92.78 18.45 -8.82
N PHE A 459 -92.34 17.23 -9.16
CA PHE A 459 -93.22 16.07 -9.20
C PHE A 459 -93.78 15.70 -7.82
N ALA A 460 -92.97 15.77 -6.77
CA ALA A 460 -93.39 15.48 -5.40
C ALA A 460 -94.38 16.52 -4.85
N ILE A 461 -94.24 17.79 -5.25
CA ILE A 461 -95.17 18.88 -4.89
C ILE A 461 -96.53 18.65 -5.54
N ASP A 462 -96.54 18.30 -6.83
CA ASP A 462 -97.78 18.11 -7.59
C ASP A 462 -98.52 16.80 -7.21
N ASN A 463 -97.81 15.81 -6.65
CA ASN A 463 -98.36 14.51 -6.27
C ASN A 463 -98.06 14.13 -4.80
N PRO A 464 -98.71 14.79 -3.82
CA PRO A 464 -98.43 14.58 -2.38
C PRO A 464 -98.75 13.15 -1.90
N GLU A 465 -99.74 12.49 -2.50
CA GLU A 465 -100.09 11.09 -2.18
C GLU A 465 -98.98 10.10 -2.53
N ALA A 466 -98.23 10.34 -3.62
CA ALA A 466 -97.16 9.46 -4.08
C ALA A 466 -95.88 9.61 -3.23
N ALA A 467 -95.67 10.79 -2.66
CA ALA A 467 -94.61 11.06 -1.68
C ALA A 467 -94.88 10.44 -0.29
N GLY A 468 -96.03 9.78 -0.11
CA GLY A 468 -96.40 9.12 1.15
C GLY A 468 -96.88 10.08 2.25
N MET A 469 -97.24 11.31 1.88
CA MET A 469 -97.61 12.38 2.82
C MET A 469 -99.00 12.91 2.44
N GLY A 470 -100.03 12.61 3.24
CA GLY A 470 -101.44 12.92 2.95
C GLY A 470 -101.86 14.39 3.10
N GLY A 471 -101.04 15.36 2.67
CA GLY A 471 -101.34 16.80 2.77
C GLY A 471 -100.32 17.70 2.04
N ALA A 472 -100.62 19.00 1.97
CA ALA A 472 -99.75 20.00 1.32
C ALA A 472 -98.39 20.13 2.04
N LEU A 473 -97.30 20.14 1.27
CA LEU A 473 -95.92 20.08 1.77
C LEU A 473 -95.47 21.41 2.39
N SER A 474 -94.75 21.34 3.53
CA SER A 474 -94.02 22.45 4.17
C SER A 474 -92.61 22.57 3.59
N ASP A 475 -92.02 23.77 3.60
CA ASP A 475 -90.68 24.05 3.05
C ASP A 475 -89.58 23.14 3.63
N ALA A 476 -89.74 22.68 4.88
CA ALA A 476 -88.83 21.73 5.51
C ALA A 476 -88.86 20.34 4.85
N HIS A 477 -90.03 19.89 4.37
CA HIS A 477 -90.18 18.60 3.69
C HIS A 477 -89.65 18.66 2.25
N ILE A 478 -89.75 19.82 1.59
CA ILE A 478 -89.16 20.03 0.26
C ILE A 478 -87.62 19.96 0.34
N ALA A 479 -87.02 20.51 1.39
CA ALA A 479 -85.58 20.39 1.63
C ALA A 479 -85.14 18.94 1.94
N GLU A 480 -85.97 18.17 2.64
CA GLU A 480 -85.72 16.75 2.89
C GLU A 480 -85.81 15.91 1.61
N ILE A 481 -86.81 16.15 0.75
CA ILE A 481 -86.93 15.48 -0.55
C ILE A 481 -85.74 15.84 -1.44
N ARG A 482 -85.30 17.11 -1.45
CA ARG A 482 -84.09 17.55 -2.15
C ARG A 482 -82.83 16.79 -1.68
N ALA A 483 -82.67 16.62 -0.37
CA ALA A 483 -81.55 15.85 0.19
C ALA A 483 -81.61 14.38 -0.22
N LYS A 484 -82.80 13.76 -0.13
CA LYS A 484 -83.04 12.37 -0.57
C LYS A 484 -82.79 12.16 -2.07
N VAL A 485 -83.15 13.14 -2.90
CA VAL A 485 -82.88 13.09 -4.36
C VAL A 485 -81.39 13.24 -4.67
N LYS A 486 -80.65 14.05 -3.91
CA LYS A 486 -79.18 14.11 -4.02
C LYS A 486 -78.50 12.79 -3.64
N GLU A 487 -79.10 12.05 -2.71
CA GLU A 487 -78.70 10.68 -2.36
C GLU A 487 -79.17 9.63 -3.38
N GLY A 488 -79.99 10.02 -4.36
CA GLY A 488 -80.48 9.16 -5.45
C GLY A 488 -81.79 8.42 -5.13
N ASP A 489 -82.47 8.77 -4.05
CA ASP A 489 -83.76 8.18 -3.67
C ASP A 489 -84.90 8.79 -4.50
N LEU A 490 -85.39 8.02 -5.47
CA LEU A 490 -86.51 8.37 -6.34
C LEU A 490 -87.81 7.65 -5.96
N THR A 491 -87.92 7.12 -4.73
CA THR A 491 -89.07 6.33 -4.27
C THR A 491 -90.44 6.97 -4.56
N PRO A 492 -90.65 8.29 -4.39
CA PRO A 492 -91.92 8.93 -4.73
C PRO A 492 -92.30 8.84 -6.22
N VAL A 493 -91.30 9.02 -7.10
CA VAL A 493 -91.48 8.97 -8.56
C VAL A 493 -91.68 7.52 -9.02
N LEU A 494 -90.91 6.59 -8.45
CA LEU A 494 -91.00 5.16 -8.77
C LEU A 494 -92.35 4.56 -8.36
N ARG A 495 -92.89 4.93 -7.19
CA ARG A 495 -94.23 4.49 -6.76
C ARG A 495 -95.34 4.98 -7.67
N ALA A 496 -95.26 6.24 -8.10
CA ALA A 496 -96.22 6.79 -9.06
C ALA A 496 -96.09 6.11 -10.43
N TYR A 497 -94.85 5.93 -10.91
CA TYR A 497 -94.56 5.20 -12.13
C TYR A 497 -95.14 3.78 -12.11
N GLU A 498 -94.89 3.00 -11.06
CA GLU A 498 -95.39 1.61 -10.92
C GLU A 498 -96.92 1.54 -10.85
N LYS A 499 -97.55 2.50 -10.17
CA LYS A 499 -99.01 2.60 -10.05
C LYS A 499 -99.64 2.89 -11.42
N ASP A 500 -99.10 3.86 -12.14
CA ASP A 500 -99.66 4.32 -13.41
C ASP A 500 -99.32 3.38 -14.57
N LEU A 501 -98.22 2.64 -14.50
CA LEU A 501 -97.85 1.59 -15.45
C LEU A 501 -98.89 0.45 -15.48
N ARG A 502 -99.54 0.16 -14.34
CA ARG A 502 -100.62 -0.85 -14.27
C ARG A 502 -101.87 -0.44 -15.06
N ARG A 503 -102.06 0.85 -15.36
CA ARG A 503 -103.18 1.38 -16.17
C ARG A 503 -102.67 2.44 -17.16
N PRO A 504 -101.96 2.01 -18.22
CA PRO A 504 -101.12 2.90 -19.03
C PRO A 504 -101.92 3.99 -19.76
N PHE A 505 -103.10 3.67 -20.28
CA PHE A 505 -103.91 4.65 -21.01
C PHE A 505 -104.50 5.74 -20.10
N VAL A 506 -104.84 5.41 -18.85
CA VAL A 506 -105.41 6.37 -17.89
C VAL A 506 -104.32 7.25 -17.29
N GLY A 507 -103.17 6.66 -16.92
CA GLY A 507 -102.02 7.39 -16.38
C GLY A 507 -101.37 8.35 -17.38
N THR A 508 -101.40 8.02 -18.67
CA THR A 508 -100.90 8.90 -19.74
C THR A 508 -101.80 10.11 -19.95
N VAL A 509 -103.12 9.92 -19.95
CA VAL A 509 -104.10 11.01 -20.16
C VAL A 509 -104.17 11.95 -18.95
N ARG A 510 -103.94 11.44 -17.74
CA ARG A 510 -103.86 12.25 -16.51
C ARG A 510 -102.54 13.04 -16.40
N GLY A 511 -101.50 12.64 -17.14
CA GLY A 511 -100.23 13.36 -17.28
C GLY A 511 -99.09 12.86 -16.38
N ASP A 512 -99.38 12.06 -15.36
CA ASP A 512 -98.39 11.63 -14.36
C ASP A 512 -97.40 10.57 -14.90
N LEU A 513 -97.85 9.68 -15.80
CA LEU A 513 -97.00 8.61 -16.35
C LEU A 513 -95.90 9.13 -17.30
N VAL A 514 -96.21 10.14 -18.12
CA VAL A 514 -95.24 10.72 -19.07
C VAL A 514 -94.14 11.46 -18.31
N ARG A 515 -94.51 12.20 -17.25
CA ARG A 515 -93.57 12.96 -16.43
C ARG A 515 -92.65 12.06 -15.61
N THR A 516 -93.19 10.99 -15.01
CA THR A 516 -92.38 9.99 -14.30
C THR A 516 -91.39 9.28 -15.22
N LEU A 517 -91.80 8.94 -16.45
CA LEU A 517 -90.91 8.40 -17.49
C LEU A 517 -89.79 9.38 -17.88
N LEU A 518 -90.11 10.68 -18.08
CA LEU A 518 -89.09 11.70 -18.41
C LEU A 518 -88.08 11.89 -17.27
N ILE A 519 -88.53 11.87 -16.02
CA ILE A 519 -87.65 11.89 -14.84
C ILE A 519 -86.73 10.66 -14.84
N GLN A 520 -87.25 9.48 -15.19
CA GLN A 520 -86.46 8.26 -15.22
C GLN A 520 -85.42 8.24 -16.36
N VAL A 521 -85.76 8.79 -17.53
CA VAL A 521 -84.79 9.00 -18.62
C VAL A 521 -83.66 9.94 -18.18
N GLN A 522 -83.99 11.03 -17.49
CA GLN A 522 -83.00 11.98 -16.96
C GLN A 522 -82.13 11.36 -15.87
N LYS A 523 -82.70 10.50 -15.01
CA LYS A 523 -81.93 9.70 -14.07
C LYS A 523 -80.96 8.76 -14.80
N THR A 524 -81.42 8.07 -15.84
CA THR A 524 -80.54 7.21 -16.65
C THR A 524 -79.42 8.01 -17.32
N LYS A 525 -79.70 9.23 -17.82
CA LYS A 525 -78.67 10.12 -18.37
C LYS A 525 -77.59 10.45 -17.32
N VAL A 526 -78.00 10.89 -16.13
CA VAL A 526 -77.07 11.17 -15.02
C VAL A 526 -76.27 9.93 -14.64
N ASP A 527 -76.91 8.76 -14.51
CA ASP A 527 -76.23 7.52 -14.10
C ASP A 527 -75.23 7.04 -15.16
N VAL A 528 -75.55 7.20 -16.46
CA VAL A 528 -74.63 6.93 -17.56
C VAL A 528 -73.46 7.91 -17.56
N GLU A 529 -73.67 9.21 -17.32
CA GLU A 529 -72.59 10.20 -17.23
C GLU A 529 -71.66 9.95 -16.02
N VAL A 530 -72.22 9.54 -14.87
CA VAL A 530 -71.41 9.10 -13.71
C VAL A 530 -70.60 7.85 -14.07
N ALA A 531 -71.23 6.84 -14.68
CA ALA A 531 -70.57 5.60 -15.06
C ALA A 531 -69.46 5.85 -16.09
N LEU A 532 -69.71 6.70 -17.09
CA LEU A 532 -68.74 7.08 -18.11
C LEU A 532 -67.55 7.83 -17.50
N SER A 533 -67.80 8.70 -16.52
CA SER A 533 -66.75 9.38 -15.75
C SER A 533 -65.93 8.39 -14.90
N GLY A 534 -66.58 7.36 -14.33
CA GLY A 534 -65.91 6.26 -13.63
C GLY A 534 -65.03 5.41 -14.56
N ILE A 535 -65.45 5.18 -15.80
CA ILE A 535 -64.66 4.47 -16.81
C ILE A 535 -63.42 5.26 -17.20
N ASP A 536 -63.51 6.59 -17.37
CA ASP A 536 -62.34 7.44 -17.64
C ASP A 536 -61.31 7.36 -16.50
N ALA A 537 -61.77 7.38 -15.24
CA ALA A 537 -60.90 7.19 -14.08
C ALA A 537 -60.22 5.82 -14.06
N LEU A 538 -60.93 4.75 -14.45
CA LEU A 538 -60.37 3.41 -14.57
C LEU A 538 -59.34 3.30 -15.70
N LEU A 539 -59.62 3.89 -16.87
CA LEU A 539 -58.68 3.89 -18.00
C LEU A 539 -57.39 4.65 -17.65
N LYS A 540 -57.49 5.78 -16.94
CA LYS A 540 -56.33 6.52 -16.44
C LYS A 540 -55.53 5.72 -15.40
N SER A 541 -56.21 5.02 -14.50
CA SER A 541 -55.57 4.12 -13.53
C SER A 541 -54.80 3.00 -14.25
N GLN A 542 -55.38 2.41 -15.30
CA GLN A 542 -54.71 1.40 -16.12
C GLN A 542 -53.54 1.98 -16.92
N GLU A 543 -53.66 3.18 -17.48
CA GLU A 543 -52.57 3.88 -18.18
C GLU A 543 -51.36 4.08 -17.25
N LEU A 544 -51.61 4.44 -15.98
CA LEU A 544 -50.57 4.58 -14.96
C LEU A 544 -49.90 3.25 -14.63
N VAL A 545 -50.67 2.17 -14.48
CA VAL A 545 -50.12 0.82 -14.30
C VAL A 545 -49.28 0.39 -15.50
N PHE A 546 -49.75 0.59 -16.73
CA PHE A 546 -48.97 0.31 -17.93
C PHE A 546 -47.70 1.17 -18.03
N GLY A 547 -47.75 2.43 -17.58
CA GLY A 547 -46.58 3.30 -17.45
C GLY A 547 -45.52 2.74 -16.52
N PHE A 548 -45.90 2.28 -15.32
CA PHE A 548 -44.97 1.68 -14.36
C PHE A 548 -44.42 0.33 -14.84
N VAL A 549 -45.25 -0.51 -15.47
CA VAL A 549 -44.81 -1.77 -16.06
C VAL A 549 -43.80 -1.54 -17.19
N GLY A 550 -44.01 -0.51 -18.03
CA GLY A 550 -43.07 -0.12 -19.08
C GLY A 550 -41.74 0.45 -18.58
N LEU A 551 -41.73 1.13 -17.42
CA LEU A 551 -40.53 1.69 -16.79
C LEU A 551 -39.64 0.63 -16.13
N THR A 552 -40.25 -0.44 -15.60
CA THR A 552 -39.58 -1.43 -14.75
C THR A 552 -38.38 -2.11 -15.43
N PRO A 553 -38.46 -2.58 -16.70
CA PRO A 553 -37.31 -3.16 -17.39
C PRO A 553 -36.13 -2.19 -17.54
N GLY A 554 -36.40 -0.91 -17.85
CA GLY A 554 -35.36 0.11 -18.02
C GLY A 554 -34.57 0.36 -16.74
N VAL A 555 -35.27 0.45 -15.60
CA VAL A 555 -34.66 0.63 -14.27
C VAL A 555 -33.83 -0.59 -13.87
N LEU A 556 -34.33 -1.82 -14.11
CA LEU A 556 -33.59 -3.05 -13.81
C LEU A 556 -32.29 -3.15 -14.63
N VAL A 557 -32.33 -2.82 -15.91
CA VAL A 557 -31.13 -2.80 -16.77
C VAL A 557 -30.14 -1.74 -16.28
N CYS A 558 -30.59 -0.54 -15.91
CA CYS A 558 -29.71 0.50 -15.37
C CYS A 558 -29.03 0.08 -14.05
N ILE A 559 -29.79 -0.55 -13.14
CA ILE A 559 -29.23 -1.08 -11.89
C ILE A 559 -28.24 -2.21 -12.19
N GLY A 560 -28.57 -3.13 -13.11
CA GLY A 560 -27.69 -4.22 -13.52
C GLY A 560 -26.37 -3.73 -14.11
N VAL A 561 -26.42 -2.79 -15.05
CA VAL A 561 -25.23 -2.16 -15.65
C VAL A 561 -24.43 -1.38 -14.61
N GLY A 562 -25.11 -0.59 -13.76
CA GLY A 562 -24.46 0.15 -12.67
C GLY A 562 -23.73 -0.77 -11.69
N ARG A 563 -24.35 -1.92 -11.35
CA ARG A 563 -23.75 -2.94 -10.48
C ARG A 563 -22.60 -3.68 -11.16
N TYR A 564 -22.71 -3.97 -12.47
CA TYR A 564 -21.66 -4.60 -13.27
C TYR A 564 -20.42 -3.70 -13.38
N ILE A 565 -20.61 -2.42 -13.73
CA ILE A 565 -19.53 -1.42 -13.80
C ILE A 565 -18.90 -1.25 -12.41
N SER A 566 -19.72 -1.03 -11.37
CA SER A 566 -19.23 -0.87 -10.01
C SER A 566 -18.52 -2.12 -9.47
N GLY A 567 -18.96 -3.31 -9.85
CA GLY A 567 -18.29 -4.59 -9.54
C GLY A 567 -16.94 -4.70 -10.22
N MET A 568 -16.87 -4.41 -11.52
CA MET A 568 -15.62 -4.45 -12.30
C MET A 568 -14.56 -3.45 -11.80
N PHE A 569 -14.97 -2.29 -11.30
CA PHE A 569 -14.06 -1.31 -10.67
C PHE A 569 -13.82 -1.57 -9.17
N GLY A 570 -14.80 -2.13 -8.46
CA GLY A 570 -14.81 -2.38 -7.03
C GLY A 570 -14.02 -3.61 -6.59
N GLU A 571 -14.06 -4.71 -7.37
CA GLU A 571 -13.29 -5.94 -7.10
C GLU A 571 -11.78 -5.67 -7.02
N ARG A 572 -11.29 -4.69 -7.79
CA ARG A 572 -9.88 -4.29 -7.76
C ARG A 572 -9.48 -3.63 -6.45
N ARG A 573 -10.41 -2.96 -5.73
CA ARG A 573 -10.11 -2.36 -4.43
C ARG A 573 -10.05 -3.43 -3.34
N GLY A 574 -11.01 -4.37 -3.32
CA GLY A 574 -11.01 -5.51 -2.41
C GLY A 574 -9.82 -6.44 -2.63
N GLN A 575 -9.50 -6.80 -3.89
CA GLN A 575 -8.35 -7.64 -4.22
C GLN A 575 -7.01 -6.98 -3.84
N LYS A 576 -6.87 -5.66 -4.03
CA LYS A 576 -5.68 -4.92 -3.57
C LYS A 576 -5.57 -4.90 -2.05
N TYR A 577 -6.69 -4.77 -1.34
CA TYR A 577 -6.71 -4.83 0.13
C TYR A 577 -6.33 -6.23 0.62
N GLY A 578 -6.99 -7.29 0.12
CA GLY A 578 -6.69 -8.68 0.46
C GLY A 578 -5.26 -9.09 0.09
N HIS A 579 -4.71 -8.57 -1.01
CA HIS A 579 -3.30 -8.80 -1.36
C HIS A 579 -2.34 -8.15 -0.34
N ARG A 580 -2.63 -6.93 0.15
CA ARG A 580 -1.84 -6.26 1.20
C ARG A 580 -1.96 -6.96 2.55
N ALA A 581 -3.17 -7.35 2.93
CA ALA A 581 -3.43 -8.10 4.16
C ALA A 581 -2.72 -9.46 4.13
N GLY A 582 -2.82 -10.20 3.02
CA GLY A 582 -2.10 -11.45 2.82
C GLY A 582 -0.58 -11.30 2.85
N GLN A 583 -0.04 -10.18 2.33
CA GLN A 583 1.38 -9.86 2.46
C GLN A 583 1.80 -9.61 3.92
N MET A 584 0.97 -8.98 4.75
CA MET A 584 1.25 -8.79 6.18
C MET A 584 1.18 -10.10 6.96
N ILE A 585 0.19 -10.95 6.69
CA ILE A 585 0.10 -12.30 7.30
C ILE A 585 1.36 -13.11 6.97
N ARG A 586 1.89 -13.02 5.74
CA ARG A 586 3.13 -13.70 5.37
C ARG A 586 4.33 -13.22 6.17
N VAL A 587 4.45 -11.91 6.42
CA VAL A 587 5.52 -11.33 7.25
C VAL A 587 5.36 -11.79 8.70
N LEU A 588 4.14 -11.74 9.25
CA LEU A 588 3.87 -12.22 10.61
C LEU A 588 4.20 -13.71 10.79
N ARG A 589 3.87 -14.54 9.79
CA ARG A 589 4.25 -15.95 9.75
C ARG A 589 5.77 -16.15 9.62
N ASN A 590 6.46 -15.29 8.89
CA ASN A 590 7.93 -15.35 8.83
C ASN A 590 8.53 -15.01 10.20
N ILE A 591 8.01 -14.01 10.90
CA ILE A 591 8.41 -13.64 12.27
C ILE A 591 8.19 -14.82 13.22
N ASP A 592 6.98 -15.39 13.23
CA ASP A 592 6.62 -16.58 14.02
C ASP A 592 7.58 -17.76 13.73
N ARG A 593 7.90 -17.98 12.46
CA ARG A 593 8.86 -19.01 12.04
C ARG A 593 10.28 -18.70 12.51
N ILE A 594 10.74 -17.45 12.42
CA ILE A 594 12.07 -17.05 12.91
C ILE A 594 12.14 -17.35 14.41
N LEU A 595 11.19 -16.84 15.20
CA LEU A 595 11.16 -17.04 16.65
C LEU A 595 11.09 -18.52 17.06
N THR A 596 10.30 -19.32 16.34
CA THR A 596 10.15 -20.77 16.65
C THR A 596 11.35 -21.60 16.19
N THR A 597 12.07 -21.18 15.14
CA THR A 597 13.24 -21.91 14.60
C THR A 597 14.55 -21.49 15.26
N SER A 598 14.56 -20.35 15.96
CA SER A 598 15.76 -19.80 16.59
C SER A 598 16.22 -20.69 17.74
N THR A 599 17.52 -20.96 17.81
CA THR A 599 18.12 -21.63 18.96
C THR A 599 18.32 -20.59 20.07
N PRO A 600 17.72 -20.76 21.27
CA PRO A 600 17.91 -19.83 22.36
C PRO A 600 19.40 -19.77 22.76
N SER A 601 19.95 -18.57 22.89
CA SER A 601 21.22 -18.36 23.59
C SER A 601 21.06 -18.80 25.06
N PRO A 602 22.14 -19.17 25.79
CA PRO A 602 22.08 -19.55 27.20
C PRO A 602 21.28 -18.62 28.12
N ASN A 603 21.13 -17.34 27.77
CA ASN A 603 20.35 -16.35 28.52
C ASN A 603 18.86 -16.27 28.11
N GLY A 604 18.38 -17.14 27.22
CA GLY A 604 17.03 -17.06 26.64
C GLY A 604 16.87 -15.95 25.59
N ILE A 605 17.98 -15.35 25.17
CA ILE A 605 18.08 -14.25 24.21
C ILE A 605 18.22 -14.80 22.78
N LEU A 606 17.71 -14.06 21.80
CA LEU A 606 17.77 -14.38 20.38
C LEU A 606 19.22 -14.22 19.85
N SER A 607 19.70 -15.13 19.00
CA SER A 607 21.00 -14.96 18.30
C SER A 607 21.01 -13.66 17.50
N TYR A 608 22.17 -12.98 17.38
CA TYR A 608 22.31 -11.73 16.63
C TYR A 608 21.78 -11.83 15.19
N LYS A 609 22.07 -12.94 14.50
CA LYS A 609 21.51 -13.23 13.18
C LYS A 609 19.98 -13.21 13.18
N ASP A 610 19.36 -13.96 14.08
CA ASP A 610 17.90 -14.11 14.12
C ASP A 610 17.24 -12.81 14.58
N HIS A 611 17.90 -12.04 15.45
CA HIS A 611 17.47 -10.70 15.84
C HIS A 611 17.48 -9.72 14.67
N GLY A 612 18.56 -9.65 13.88
CA GLY A 612 18.58 -8.78 12.70
C GLY A 612 17.56 -9.20 11.64
N LEU A 613 17.29 -10.51 11.48
CA LEU A 613 16.22 -10.99 10.60
C LEU A 613 14.84 -10.55 11.11
N LEU A 614 14.61 -10.63 12.42
CA LEU A 614 13.40 -10.16 13.06
C LEU A 614 13.22 -8.64 12.85
N LEU A 615 14.25 -7.82 13.09
CA LEU A 615 14.22 -6.37 12.84
C LEU A 615 13.86 -6.04 11.39
N CYS A 616 14.40 -6.77 10.42
CA CYS A 616 14.06 -6.60 9.01
C CYS A 616 12.56 -6.83 8.77
N GLU A 617 12.01 -7.93 9.29
CA GLU A 617 10.60 -8.27 9.09
C GLU A 617 9.65 -7.33 9.88
N VAL A 618 10.02 -6.91 11.09
CA VAL A 618 9.31 -5.90 11.90
C VAL A 618 9.28 -4.55 11.16
N HIS A 619 10.39 -4.14 10.53
CA HIS A 619 10.45 -2.94 9.71
C HIS A 619 9.49 -3.03 8.50
N VAL A 620 9.51 -4.16 7.78
CA VAL A 620 8.60 -4.40 6.66
C VAL A 620 7.15 -4.38 7.13
N LEU A 621 6.85 -4.99 8.28
CA LEU A 621 5.51 -5.02 8.87
C LEU A 621 5.02 -3.61 9.17
N ARG A 622 5.85 -2.77 9.79
CA ARG A 622 5.53 -1.37 10.11
C ARG A 622 5.26 -0.53 8.86
N SER A 623 6.08 -0.69 7.81
CA SER A 623 5.91 0.04 6.55
C SER A 623 4.62 -0.31 5.80
N ARG A 624 4.15 -1.55 5.95
CA ARG A 624 2.93 -2.06 5.30
C ARG A 624 1.68 -1.73 6.11
N ALA A 625 1.77 -1.79 7.44
CA ALA A 625 0.69 -1.48 8.37
C ALA A 625 0.16 -0.04 8.21
N ALA A 626 1.05 0.93 7.99
CA ALA A 626 0.70 2.34 7.76
C ALA A 626 -0.21 2.58 6.53
N ARG A 627 -0.35 1.59 5.64
CA ARG A 627 -1.23 1.67 4.46
C ARG A 627 -2.48 0.81 4.58
N LEU A 628 -2.63 0.05 5.66
CA LEU A 628 -3.72 -0.91 5.87
C LEU A 628 -4.64 -0.48 7.01
N PHE A 629 -4.09 -0.03 8.14
CA PHE A 629 -4.87 0.28 9.34
C PHE A 629 -5.33 1.75 9.37
N PRO A 630 -6.48 2.03 10.00
CA PRO A 630 -6.84 3.39 10.44
C PRO A 630 -5.92 3.85 11.58
N GLY A 631 -5.72 5.17 11.73
CA GLY A 631 -4.65 5.74 12.58
C GLY A 631 -4.64 5.34 14.06
N GLU A 632 -5.81 5.13 14.68
CA GLU A 632 -5.88 4.69 16.10
C GLU A 632 -5.34 3.26 16.27
N VAL A 633 -5.82 2.34 15.44
CA VAL A 633 -5.39 0.93 15.41
C VAL A 633 -3.94 0.82 14.95
N GLU A 634 -3.48 1.72 14.08
CA GLU A 634 -2.08 1.81 13.69
C GLU A 634 -1.16 2.10 14.89
N ARG A 635 -1.58 2.97 15.82
CA ARG A 635 -0.80 3.30 17.01
C ARG A 635 -0.66 2.09 17.94
N GLU A 636 -1.78 1.44 18.27
CA GLU A 636 -1.79 0.22 19.09
C GLU A 636 -0.93 -0.89 18.44
N PHE A 637 -1.05 -1.05 17.12
CA PHE A 637 -0.26 -2.02 16.37
C PHE A 637 1.24 -1.71 16.45
N PHE A 638 1.63 -0.44 16.40
CA PHE A 638 3.03 -0.05 16.54
C PHE A 638 3.57 -0.25 17.95
N GLU A 639 2.76 -0.09 18.99
CA GLU A 639 3.15 -0.43 20.37
C GLU A 639 3.47 -1.92 20.47
N ASP A 640 2.59 -2.79 19.95
CA ASP A 640 2.81 -4.24 19.92
C ASP A 640 4.03 -4.64 19.07
N VAL A 641 4.22 -4.00 17.91
CA VAL A 641 5.35 -4.28 17.01
C VAL A 641 6.68 -3.78 17.58
N ASN A 642 6.66 -2.70 18.38
CA ASN A 642 7.86 -2.22 19.07
C ASN A 642 8.24 -3.18 20.21
N GLU A 643 7.27 -3.72 20.97
CA GLU A 643 7.51 -4.76 21.99
C GLU A 643 8.12 -6.01 21.35
N LEU A 644 7.67 -6.38 20.14
CA LEU A 644 8.25 -7.50 19.40
C LEU A 644 9.72 -7.28 19.01
N GLY A 645 10.11 -6.04 18.71
CA GLY A 645 11.47 -5.69 18.32
C GLY A 645 12.47 -5.59 19.48
N ASP A 646 12.00 -5.59 20.73
CA ASP A 646 12.85 -5.49 21.91
C ASP A 646 13.36 -6.88 22.33
N ILE A 647 14.68 -7.03 22.32
CA ILE A 647 15.39 -8.29 22.63
C ILE A 647 15.30 -8.62 24.12
N SER A 648 15.30 -7.59 24.97
CA SER A 648 15.40 -7.71 26.43
C SER A 648 14.23 -8.46 27.07
N ILE A 649 13.12 -8.57 26.34
CA ILE A 649 11.87 -9.16 26.78
C ILE A 649 11.90 -10.71 26.68
N GLY A 650 12.80 -11.27 25.87
CA GLY A 650 13.00 -12.71 25.70
C GLY A 650 12.03 -13.39 24.71
N ILE A 651 12.45 -14.54 24.17
CA ILE A 651 11.77 -15.24 23.05
C ILE A 651 10.32 -15.65 23.40
N GLU A 652 10.07 -16.15 24.62
CA GLU A 652 8.74 -16.60 25.03
C GLU A 652 7.70 -15.48 25.05
N ARG A 653 8.11 -14.29 25.50
CA ARG A 653 7.23 -13.11 25.53
C ARG A 653 7.04 -12.57 24.12
N GLN A 654 8.07 -12.54 23.28
CA GLN A 654 7.95 -12.18 21.86
C GLN A 654 6.95 -13.07 21.12
N LEU A 655 6.95 -14.39 21.38
CA LEU A 655 5.94 -15.31 20.82
C LEU A 655 4.51 -14.97 21.29
N LYS A 656 4.32 -14.61 22.56
CA LYS A 656 3.00 -14.15 23.08
C LYS A 656 2.56 -12.86 22.40
N VAL A 657 3.47 -11.92 22.13
CA VAL A 657 3.17 -10.68 21.40
C VAL A 657 2.73 -10.99 19.96
N VAL A 658 3.39 -11.92 19.26
CA VAL A 658 2.95 -12.37 17.92
C VAL A 658 1.53 -12.94 17.95
N GLN A 659 1.20 -13.74 18.97
CA GLN A 659 -0.15 -14.27 19.16
C GLN A 659 -1.17 -13.16 19.44
N ARG A 660 -0.82 -12.18 20.30
CA ARG A 660 -1.64 -11.00 20.58
C ARG A 660 -1.94 -10.22 19.30
N ILE A 661 -0.93 -9.95 18.48
CA ILE A 661 -1.07 -9.27 17.19
C ILE A 661 -2.02 -10.05 16.26
N ARG A 662 -1.85 -11.37 16.17
CA ARG A 662 -2.68 -12.22 15.30
C ARG A 662 -4.16 -12.20 15.74
N TRP A 663 -4.41 -12.19 17.05
CA TRP A 663 -5.76 -12.14 17.61
C TRP A 663 -6.39 -10.75 17.50
N ALA A 664 -5.72 -9.71 18.00
CA ALA A 664 -6.25 -8.35 18.08
C ALA A 664 -6.51 -7.74 16.69
N TYR A 665 -5.59 -7.92 15.74
CA TYR A 665 -5.70 -7.32 14.41
C TYR A 665 -6.28 -8.27 13.35
N GLY A 666 -6.74 -9.45 13.76
CA GLY A 666 -7.28 -10.48 12.87
C GLY A 666 -8.39 -9.98 11.95
N LYS A 667 -9.28 -9.11 12.46
CA LYS A 667 -10.41 -8.50 11.71
C LYS A 667 -9.98 -7.71 10.47
N TRP A 668 -8.80 -7.10 10.50
CA TRP A 668 -8.29 -6.31 9.37
C TRP A 668 -7.39 -7.13 8.45
N LEU A 669 -6.79 -8.20 8.97
CA LEU A 669 -5.95 -9.13 8.23
C LEU A 669 -6.77 -10.18 7.45
N SER A 670 -8.00 -10.48 7.85
CA SER A 670 -8.86 -11.51 7.23
C SER A 670 -9.93 -11.00 6.25
N LYS A 671 -9.97 -9.68 5.99
CA LYS A 671 -11.00 -9.03 5.16
C LYS A 671 -10.77 -9.09 3.66
#